data_AF-A0A1G9ETF9-F1
#
_entry.id   AF-A0A1G9ETF9-F1
#
_cell.length_a   1.000
_cell.length_b   1.000
_cell.length_c   1.000
_cell.angle_alpha   90.00
_cell.angle_beta   90.00
_cell.angle_gamma   90.00
#
_symmetry.space_group_name_H-M   'P 1'
#
loop_
_entity.id
_entity.type
_entity.pdbx_description
1 polymer ?
#
loop_
_entity_poly.entity_id
_entity_poly.type
_entity_poly.pdbx_seq_one_letter_code
_entity_poly.pdbx_strand_id
1 'polypeptide(L)'
;MSTTQALTGPLIKSGSYVESRGPEHIITMFKEYDIKRYAVYVDHTTVPQHIPSRIGKYELAGFYTFDINLAGACILDSTIQLLRTDAPMPDCDGWLVASTSRASAFSLAHALLETNNSHQIIIRYYSGQTSEISAYMDFISDEAETVININHYFNRKFRIVFPVDLRWKVCACDGTIVRSGQVIIPPGGCISLKSAEMNLSNFRGYLKVECEIENLQSRVQPFIHFWADYISPAGMCRNHQSGWSQWPPHTVFNRGIVPSNPDLEAYTCIYNENDCPVTVRALLHFHKDGQDISVEKSLVPILAGHMSYQNLNELFSDLPLDKTSGAYVLLSCDKPLHRPNHYLVQKGTFIPVDTYHQTGGSARFWSNSTKVLDKQEIKIRNSANMRLWEVVFPLLDKRFEIETWIGLLSPTTCELTKVLFRVLDENGNEIFSKPEKIGPSSPQFTNLNEYMSKHGVDLSGKGNLCITPDPESARISPSSPPFTFALKHKNFPYLCTTFISSGPDVNIPFYVNASLPKSREYSYSPMQVSDHFGPGTLDDEYDSLYIVRHHSLNKSYNTTAEYHVEIYDKDGRMYVVHREVGPNTHDTFLLSELLEETPIKGKYGDYTIWFKSYNQLLKPYIALFRKSDKAISLDDGSEGTLQTEPQIAQIDPHELLSYLQDLGLVKKG
;
A
#
# COMPACT_ATOMS: atom_id res chain seq x y z
N MET A 1 -5.60 7.30 -9.35
CA MET A 1 -5.56 8.74 -9.71
C MET A 1 -4.69 9.44 -8.69
N SER A 2 -3.54 9.99 -9.10
CA SER A 2 -2.61 10.60 -8.16
C SER A 2 -3.12 11.97 -7.71
N THR A 3 -3.17 12.16 -6.40
CA THR A 3 -3.29 13.47 -5.75
C THR A 3 -1.91 14.05 -5.44
N THR A 4 -0.89 13.58 -6.14
CA THR A 4 0.43 14.20 -6.11
C THR A 4 0.24 15.65 -6.53
N GLN A 5 0.42 16.59 -5.60
CA GLN A 5 0.80 17.94 -5.98
C GLN A 5 1.89 17.83 -7.05
N ALA A 6 1.82 18.67 -8.08
CA ALA A 6 2.93 18.82 -9.00
C ALA A 6 4.19 19.03 -8.16
N LEU A 7 5.25 18.25 -8.41
CA LEU A 7 6.53 18.46 -7.77
C LEU A 7 7.03 19.85 -8.20
N THR A 8 6.75 20.88 -7.39
CA THR A 8 7.27 22.24 -7.56
C THR A 8 8.73 22.36 -7.14
N GLY A 9 9.39 21.25 -6.80
CA GLY A 9 10.83 21.19 -6.62
C GLY A 9 11.57 21.45 -7.94
N PRO A 10 12.69 22.18 -7.91
CA PRO A 10 13.40 22.60 -9.11
C PRO A 10 13.75 21.40 -9.99
N LEU A 11 13.61 21.58 -11.31
CA LEU A 11 14.30 20.77 -12.30
C LEU A 11 15.78 20.77 -11.93
N ILE A 12 16.28 19.65 -11.39
CA ILE A 12 17.71 19.48 -11.15
C ILE A 12 18.33 19.36 -12.55
N LYS A 13 18.70 20.52 -13.12
CA LYS A 13 19.60 20.60 -14.26
C LYS A 13 20.82 19.75 -13.91
N SER A 14 21.20 18.85 -14.82
CA SER A 14 22.44 18.08 -14.74
C SER A 14 23.61 19.02 -14.44
N GLY A 15 24.07 19.00 -13.19
CA GLY A 15 25.01 19.98 -12.62
C GLY A 15 24.72 20.32 -11.15
N SER A 16 24.14 19.38 -10.40
CA SER A 16 23.62 19.57 -9.03
C SER A 16 24.68 20.13 -8.08
N TYR A 17 24.36 21.21 -7.38
CA TYR A 17 25.07 21.66 -6.18
C TYR A 17 25.05 20.50 -5.17
N VAL A 18 26.23 19.95 -4.83
CA VAL A 18 26.36 18.90 -3.82
C VAL A 18 26.80 19.60 -2.53
N GLU A 19 25.91 19.69 -1.56
CA GLU A 19 26.19 20.32 -0.26
C GLU A 19 26.45 19.24 0.78
N SER A 20 27.47 19.43 1.61
CA SER A 20 27.69 18.58 2.77
C SER A 20 26.60 18.80 3.81
N ARG A 21 26.01 17.74 4.35
CA ARG A 21 25.15 17.84 5.53
C ARG A 21 25.99 18.42 6.68
N GLY A 22 25.42 19.39 7.38
CA GLY A 22 26.10 20.05 8.50
C GLY A 22 26.43 19.06 9.64
N PRO A 23 27.49 19.32 10.45
CA PRO A 23 27.88 18.43 11.54
C PRO A 23 26.75 18.10 12.53
N GLU A 24 25.88 19.06 12.84
CA GLU A 24 24.74 18.86 13.75
C GLU A 24 23.72 17.85 13.21
N HIS A 25 23.51 17.83 11.89
CA HIS A 25 22.63 16.85 11.25
C HIS A 25 23.20 15.44 11.38
N ILE A 26 24.51 15.29 11.15
CA ILE A 26 25.19 13.99 11.32
C ILE A 26 25.17 13.54 12.79
N ILE A 27 25.43 14.44 13.73
CA ILE A 27 25.36 14.17 15.17
C ILE A 27 23.95 13.69 15.58
N THR A 28 22.91 14.32 15.01
CA THR A 28 21.52 13.93 15.25
C THR A 28 21.25 12.52 14.76
N MET A 29 21.63 12.19 13.52
CA MET A 29 21.46 10.82 13.01
C MET A 29 22.27 9.80 13.80
N PHE A 30 23.51 10.13 14.20
CA PHE A 30 24.32 9.22 15.03
C PHE A 30 23.63 8.93 16.37
N LYS A 31 22.98 9.93 16.97
CA LYS A 31 22.20 9.76 18.19
C LYS A 31 20.94 8.91 17.96
N GLU A 32 20.20 9.17 16.88
CA GLU A 32 18.97 8.44 16.55
C GLU A 32 19.21 6.94 16.30
N TYR A 33 20.38 6.59 15.75
CA TYR A 33 20.76 5.23 15.39
C TYR A 33 21.79 4.59 16.36
N ASP A 34 21.97 5.17 17.56
CA ASP A 34 22.91 4.74 18.61
C ASP A 34 24.34 4.41 18.11
N ILE A 35 24.84 5.18 17.14
CA ILE A 35 26.19 5.03 16.59
C ILE A 35 27.18 5.58 17.63
N LYS A 36 28.12 4.77 18.09
CA LYS A 36 29.20 5.16 19.02
C LYS A 36 30.54 5.22 18.31
N ARG A 37 30.78 4.27 17.41
CA ARG A 37 31.98 4.12 16.59
C ARG A 37 31.61 4.10 15.11
N TYR A 38 32.27 4.92 14.30
CA TYR A 38 31.96 5.08 12.88
C TYR A 38 33.18 4.93 11.97
N ALA A 39 32.96 4.39 10.77
CA ALA A 39 33.94 4.36 9.69
C ALA A 39 33.60 5.41 8.62
N VAL A 40 34.59 5.90 7.89
CA VAL A 40 34.37 6.83 6.77
C VAL A 40 34.69 6.12 5.46
N TYR A 41 33.71 6.01 4.57
CA TYR A 41 33.91 5.51 3.22
C TYR A 41 34.32 6.66 2.29
N VAL A 42 35.43 6.49 1.57
CA VAL A 42 35.99 7.47 0.63
C VAL A 42 36.27 6.85 -0.74
N ASP A 43 36.24 7.69 -1.77
CA ASP A 43 36.57 7.36 -3.15
C ASP A 43 37.18 8.58 -3.89
N HIS A 44 37.40 8.48 -5.20
CA HIS A 44 37.99 9.55 -6.00
C HIS A 44 37.16 10.83 -6.10
N THR A 45 35.88 10.76 -5.73
CA THR A 45 34.94 11.90 -5.75
C THR A 45 34.79 12.54 -4.38
N THR A 46 35.48 12.01 -3.37
CA THR A 46 35.55 12.57 -2.02
C THR A 46 36.23 13.93 -2.05
N VAL A 47 35.68 14.90 -1.32
CA VAL A 47 36.28 16.23 -1.16
C VAL A 47 36.89 16.31 0.25
N PRO A 48 38.21 16.11 0.41
CA PRO A 48 38.83 15.97 1.73
C PRO A 48 38.60 17.16 2.66
N GLN A 49 38.52 18.38 2.10
CA GLN A 49 38.29 19.60 2.89
C GLN A 49 36.92 19.63 3.56
N HIS A 50 35.96 18.83 3.07
CA HIS A 50 34.62 18.77 3.63
C HIS A 50 34.51 17.74 4.76
N ILE A 51 35.43 16.77 4.86
CA ILE A 51 35.32 15.75 5.90
C ILE A 51 35.74 16.37 7.24
N PRO A 52 34.87 16.34 8.26
CA PRO A 52 35.25 16.81 9.58
C PRO A 52 36.34 15.88 10.16
N SER A 53 37.40 16.47 10.70
CA SER A 53 38.46 15.72 11.40
C SER A 53 37.94 14.98 12.64
N ARG A 54 36.82 15.43 13.20
CA ARG A 54 36.11 14.77 14.29
C ARG A 54 34.62 15.13 14.27
N ILE A 55 33.77 14.14 14.54
CA ILE A 55 32.32 14.34 14.72
C ILE A 55 32.00 14.17 16.21
N GLY A 56 31.86 15.29 16.92
CA GLY A 56 31.46 15.30 18.33
C GLY A 56 32.24 14.32 19.23
N LYS A 57 31.51 13.50 20.00
CA LYS A 57 32.04 12.51 20.94
C LYS A 57 32.27 11.11 20.36
N TYR A 58 32.02 10.92 19.06
CA TYR A 58 31.99 9.60 18.43
C TYR A 58 33.39 9.14 18.02
N GLU A 59 33.67 7.84 18.12
CA GLU A 59 34.97 7.24 17.82
C GLU A 59 35.13 6.98 16.32
N LEU A 60 36.19 7.48 15.70
CA LEU A 60 36.52 7.20 14.31
C LEU A 60 37.31 5.88 14.21
N ALA A 61 36.73 4.87 13.55
CA ALA A 61 37.37 3.59 13.28
C ALA A 61 38.42 3.66 12.16
N GLY A 62 38.33 4.65 11.26
CA GLY A 62 39.29 4.86 10.18
C GLY A 62 38.63 5.28 8.86
N PHE A 63 39.47 5.40 7.83
CA PHE A 63 39.07 5.73 6.46
C PHE A 63 39.26 4.52 5.55
N TYR A 64 38.26 4.26 4.72
CA TYR A 64 38.14 3.01 4.00
C TYR A 64 37.68 3.23 2.56
N THR A 65 38.13 2.42 1.62
CA THR A 65 37.79 2.53 0.19
C THR A 65 37.75 1.16 -0.48
N PHE A 66 36.98 1.00 -1.57
CA PHE A 66 37.10 -0.15 -2.46
C PHE A 66 38.16 0.05 -3.56
N ASP A 67 38.69 1.27 -3.73
CA ASP A 67 39.66 1.57 -4.78
C ASP A 67 41.10 1.29 -4.33
N ILE A 68 41.73 0.31 -4.96
CA ILE A 68 43.12 -0.06 -4.67
C ILE A 68 44.12 1.08 -4.91
N ASN A 69 43.80 2.05 -5.78
CA ASN A 69 44.66 3.20 -6.05
C ASN A 69 44.61 4.25 -4.94
N LEU A 70 43.54 4.25 -4.12
CA LEU A 70 43.41 5.11 -2.96
C LEU A 70 43.92 4.45 -1.67
N ALA A 71 43.95 3.12 -1.63
CA ALA A 71 44.51 2.39 -0.50
C ALA A 71 45.98 2.78 -0.26
N GLY A 72 46.31 3.13 0.99
CA GLY A 72 47.64 3.61 1.37
C GLY A 72 47.85 5.13 1.22
N ALA A 73 46.95 5.85 0.53
CA ALA A 73 46.97 7.32 0.54
C ALA A 73 46.53 7.86 1.91
N CYS A 74 46.85 9.13 2.20
CA CYS A 74 46.48 9.76 3.46
C CYS A 74 45.35 10.78 3.29
N ILE A 75 44.41 10.78 4.23
CA ILE A 75 43.39 11.81 4.39
C ILE A 75 43.32 12.19 5.88
N LEU A 76 43.39 13.49 6.19
CA LEU A 76 43.39 13.99 7.57
C LEU A 76 44.42 13.26 8.46
N ASP A 77 45.65 13.12 7.94
CA ASP A 77 46.77 12.42 8.58
C ASP A 77 46.54 10.92 8.90
N SER A 78 45.49 10.32 8.34
CA SER A 78 45.15 8.91 8.49
C SER A 78 45.29 8.15 7.16
N THR A 79 45.87 6.96 7.21
CA THR A 79 46.00 6.10 6.02
C THR A 79 44.66 5.47 5.64
N ILE A 80 44.29 5.59 4.38
CA ILE A 80 43.11 4.96 3.79
C ILE A 80 43.35 3.45 3.65
N GLN A 81 42.43 2.64 4.16
CA GLN A 81 42.50 1.19 4.13
C GLN A 81 41.61 0.61 3.02
N LEU A 82 42.06 -0.48 2.40
CA LEU A 82 41.27 -1.19 1.39
C LEU A 82 40.19 -2.05 2.04
N LEU A 83 38.94 -1.90 1.62
CA LEU A 83 37.84 -2.81 1.94
C LEU A 83 37.83 -3.97 0.95
N ARG A 84 37.65 -5.18 1.50
CA ARG A 84 37.50 -6.40 0.70
C ARG A 84 36.37 -7.23 1.29
N THR A 85 35.53 -7.82 0.44
CA THR A 85 34.41 -8.67 0.86
C THR A 85 34.86 -10.07 1.29
N ASP A 86 36.11 -10.45 1.02
CA ASP A 86 36.75 -11.68 1.50
C ASP A 86 37.52 -11.50 2.83
N ALA A 87 37.47 -10.31 3.43
CA ALA A 87 38.06 -9.99 4.72
C ALA A 87 36.98 -9.52 5.71
N PRO A 88 37.23 -9.58 7.04
CA PRO A 88 36.33 -9.01 8.02
C PRO A 88 36.08 -7.52 7.75
N MET A 89 34.81 -7.12 7.76
CA MET A 89 34.46 -5.70 7.74
C MET A 89 34.97 -5.00 9.01
N PRO A 90 35.28 -3.69 8.94
CA PRO A 90 35.63 -2.93 10.13
C PRO A 90 34.57 -3.03 11.22
N ASP A 91 35.04 -3.16 12.47
CA ASP A 91 34.18 -3.11 13.64
C ASP A 91 33.74 -1.67 13.90
N CYS A 92 32.51 -1.35 13.51
CA CYS A 92 31.86 -0.06 13.70
C CYS A 92 30.34 -0.20 13.69
N ASP A 93 29.65 0.74 14.30
CA ASP A 93 28.19 0.78 14.33
C ASP A 93 27.61 1.39 13.04
N GLY A 94 28.38 2.26 12.37
CA GLY A 94 27.92 2.93 11.16
C GLY A 94 29.00 3.52 10.27
N TRP A 95 28.58 3.91 9.08
CA TRP A 95 29.40 4.40 7.99
C TRP A 95 28.97 5.80 7.60
N LEU A 96 29.94 6.71 7.55
CA LEU A 96 29.78 7.99 6.89
C LEU A 96 30.28 7.86 5.44
N VAL A 97 29.35 7.87 4.48
CA VAL A 97 29.68 7.83 3.05
C VAL A 97 30.04 9.24 2.59
N ALA A 98 31.34 9.53 2.53
CA ALA A 98 31.89 10.82 2.16
C ALA A 98 32.22 10.89 0.66
N SER A 99 31.28 10.45 -0.19
CA SER A 99 31.44 10.41 -1.64
C SER A 99 30.38 11.26 -2.34
N THR A 100 30.78 11.96 -3.41
CA THR A 100 29.83 12.69 -4.28
C THR A 100 29.35 11.82 -5.46
N SER A 101 29.77 10.55 -5.51
CA SER A 101 29.33 9.54 -6.46
C SER A 101 27.97 8.96 -6.07
N ARG A 102 27.07 8.84 -7.06
CA ARG A 102 25.72 8.27 -6.94
C ARG A 102 25.67 6.75 -6.84
N ALA A 103 26.80 6.06 -6.68
CA ALA A 103 26.85 4.60 -6.62
C ALA A 103 27.61 4.07 -5.39
N SER A 104 28.21 4.97 -4.61
CA SER A 104 29.12 4.59 -3.54
C SER A 104 28.39 4.01 -2.34
N ALA A 105 27.22 4.55 -2.00
CA ALA A 105 26.39 3.97 -0.96
C ALA A 105 25.85 2.58 -1.36
N PHE A 106 25.47 2.39 -2.62
CA PHE A 106 25.07 1.07 -3.14
C PHE A 106 26.20 0.03 -3.07
N SER A 107 27.43 0.45 -3.39
CA SER A 107 28.61 -0.44 -3.34
C SER A 107 28.90 -0.89 -1.91
N LEU A 108 28.83 0.05 -0.95
CA LEU A 108 28.97 -0.27 0.46
C LEU A 108 27.83 -1.16 0.96
N ALA A 109 26.57 -0.86 0.60
CA ALA A 109 25.42 -1.66 0.98
C ALA A 109 25.55 -3.11 0.46
N HIS A 110 26.03 -3.29 -0.77
CA HIS A 110 26.31 -4.60 -1.32
C HIS A 110 27.38 -5.36 -0.52
N ALA A 111 28.50 -4.73 -0.20
CA ALA A 111 29.56 -5.35 0.60
C ALA A 111 29.08 -5.73 2.02
N LEU A 112 28.29 -4.87 2.66
CA LEU A 112 27.70 -5.17 3.97
C LEU A 112 26.71 -6.34 3.88
N LEU A 113 25.94 -6.43 2.81
CA LEU A 113 25.04 -7.56 2.57
C LEU A 113 25.83 -8.87 2.38
N GLU A 114 26.85 -8.89 1.52
CA GLU A 114 27.66 -10.09 1.25
C GLU A 114 28.41 -10.60 2.48
N THR A 115 28.76 -9.70 3.40
CA THR A 115 29.53 -10.01 4.61
C THR A 115 28.66 -10.19 5.87
N ASN A 116 27.32 -10.20 5.73
CA ASN A 116 26.36 -10.27 6.85
C ASN A 116 26.48 -9.12 7.88
N ASN A 117 26.86 -7.93 7.43
CA ASN A 117 27.00 -6.71 8.24
C ASN A 117 25.91 -5.66 7.95
N SER A 118 24.73 -6.08 7.48
CA SER A 118 23.61 -5.19 7.13
C SER A 118 23.10 -4.31 8.29
N HIS A 119 23.45 -4.66 9.53
CA HIS A 119 23.16 -3.91 10.75
C HIS A 119 24.00 -2.62 10.88
N GLN A 120 25.14 -2.51 10.19
CA GLN A 120 25.99 -1.31 10.23
C GLN A 120 25.33 -0.16 9.44
N ILE A 121 25.01 0.93 10.13
CA ILE A 121 24.15 2.01 9.62
C ILE A 121 24.86 2.83 8.55
N ILE A 122 24.28 2.97 7.36
CA ILE A 122 24.80 3.84 6.30
C ILE A 122 24.22 5.25 6.44
N ILE A 123 25.11 6.23 6.55
CA ILE A 123 24.79 7.64 6.57
C ILE A 123 25.49 8.35 5.41
N ARG A 124 24.70 8.92 4.51
CA ARG A 124 25.20 9.71 3.38
C ARG A 124 25.58 11.11 3.87
N TYR A 125 26.81 11.54 3.58
CA TYR A 125 27.31 12.83 4.03
C TYR A 125 26.83 13.99 3.16
N TYR A 126 26.74 13.79 1.85
CA TYR A 126 26.33 14.82 0.91
C TYR A 126 24.84 14.74 0.58
N SER A 127 24.17 15.88 0.50
CA SER A 127 22.77 16.01 0.07
C SER A 127 22.68 16.37 -1.43
N GLY A 128 21.49 16.19 -2.02
CA GLY A 128 21.17 16.73 -3.35
C GLY A 128 21.24 15.75 -4.53
N GLN A 129 21.62 14.49 -4.31
CA GLN A 129 21.62 13.44 -5.35
C GLN A 129 20.70 12.24 -5.05
N THR A 130 20.09 12.22 -3.87
CA THR A 130 19.20 11.16 -3.39
C THR A 130 17.76 11.64 -3.28
N SER A 131 16.83 10.71 -3.44
CA SER A 131 15.44 10.86 -3.01
C SER A 131 15.31 10.27 -1.60
N GLU A 132 15.02 11.12 -0.61
CA GLU A 132 14.87 10.72 0.80
C GLU A 132 13.47 10.22 1.08
N ILE A 133 13.32 8.92 1.29
CA ILE A 133 12.05 8.21 1.42
C ILE A 133 11.74 7.99 2.88
N SER A 134 10.50 8.30 3.29
CA SER A 134 10.01 8.05 4.64
C SER A 134 8.55 7.62 4.63
N ALA A 135 8.21 6.68 5.51
CA ALA A 135 6.84 6.28 5.81
C ALA A 135 6.76 5.71 7.22
N TYR A 136 5.55 5.63 7.77
CA TYR A 136 5.30 5.02 9.07
C TYR A 136 4.20 3.98 9.00
N MET A 137 4.17 3.10 10.00
CA MET A 137 3.11 2.13 10.23
C MET A 137 2.90 1.98 11.73
N ASP A 138 1.66 1.73 12.15
CA ASP A 138 1.37 1.38 13.54
C ASP A 138 2.21 0.16 13.96
N PHE A 139 2.67 0.15 15.21
CA PHE A 139 3.53 -0.91 15.70
C PHE A 139 3.15 -1.29 17.13
N ILE A 140 2.85 -2.57 17.31
CA ILE A 140 2.28 -3.14 18.54
C ILE A 140 3.10 -4.38 18.94
N SER A 141 3.30 -4.58 20.24
CA SER A 141 3.87 -5.81 20.81
C SER A 141 2.97 -6.41 21.90
N ASP A 142 3.24 -7.67 22.23
CA ASP A 142 2.63 -8.48 23.30
C ASP A 142 1.16 -8.85 23.06
N GLU A 143 0.24 -7.89 23.05
CA GLU A 143 -1.20 -8.16 22.82
C GLU A 143 -1.46 -8.61 21.36
N ALA A 144 -0.65 -8.10 20.44
CA ALA A 144 -0.57 -8.54 19.05
C ALA A 144 0.88 -8.45 18.57
N GLU A 145 1.31 -9.43 17.79
CA GLU A 145 2.52 -9.35 17.00
C GLU A 145 2.27 -8.46 15.78
N THR A 146 3.23 -7.58 15.46
CA THR A 146 3.21 -6.80 14.22
C THR A 146 4.31 -7.33 13.31
N VAL A 147 3.95 -7.75 12.09
CA VAL A 147 4.87 -8.22 11.05
C VAL A 147 4.79 -7.26 9.86
N ILE A 148 5.86 -6.48 9.63
CA ILE A 148 5.92 -5.52 8.52
C ILE A 148 6.72 -6.10 7.36
N ASN A 149 6.08 -6.31 6.22
CA ASN A 149 6.66 -6.87 5.01
C ASN A 149 7.05 -5.76 4.02
N ILE A 150 8.35 -5.59 3.77
CA ILE A 150 8.92 -4.53 2.94
C ILE A 150 9.64 -5.14 1.73
N ASN A 151 9.27 -4.71 0.53
CA ASN A 151 9.78 -5.26 -0.72
C ASN A 151 10.64 -4.25 -1.47
N HIS A 152 11.75 -4.70 -2.06
CA HIS A 152 12.60 -3.87 -2.90
C HIS A 152 12.14 -3.88 -4.36
N TYR A 153 11.13 -3.06 -4.66
CA TYR A 153 10.56 -2.94 -6.01
C TYR A 153 11.24 -1.88 -6.90
N PHE A 154 12.27 -1.17 -6.41
CA PHE A 154 12.92 -0.08 -7.15
C PHE A 154 13.65 -0.57 -8.40
N ASN A 155 14.06 -1.84 -8.45
CA ASN A 155 14.54 -2.45 -9.68
C ASN A 155 13.48 -2.35 -10.79
N ARG A 156 12.25 -2.79 -10.52
CA ARG A 156 11.16 -2.76 -11.50
C ARG A 156 10.70 -1.34 -11.84
N LYS A 157 10.64 -0.45 -10.82
CA LYS A 157 10.13 0.91 -10.98
C LYS A 157 11.14 1.95 -11.46
N PHE A 158 12.43 1.76 -11.18
CA PHE A 158 13.48 2.75 -11.47
C PHE A 158 14.75 2.15 -12.09
N ARG A 159 14.81 0.83 -12.34
CA ARG A 159 16.01 0.10 -12.81
C ARG A 159 17.17 0.17 -11.83
N ILE A 160 16.85 0.29 -10.54
CA ILE A 160 17.84 0.25 -9.47
C ILE A 160 18.09 -1.23 -9.15
N VAL A 161 19.12 -1.77 -9.79
CA VAL A 161 19.57 -3.17 -9.66
C VAL A 161 20.55 -3.37 -8.50
N PHE A 162 20.58 -2.44 -7.54
CA PHE A 162 21.47 -2.47 -6.39
C PHE A 162 20.69 -2.69 -5.09
N PRO A 163 21.31 -3.25 -4.05
CA PRO A 163 20.69 -3.36 -2.73
C PRO A 163 20.34 -1.98 -2.15
N VAL A 164 19.25 -1.90 -1.39
CA VAL A 164 18.82 -0.66 -0.73
C VAL A 164 19.00 -0.78 0.77
N ASP A 165 19.71 0.16 1.36
CA ASP A 165 19.75 0.37 2.81
C ASP A 165 18.44 1.00 3.29
N LEU A 166 17.68 0.24 4.07
CA LEU A 166 16.46 0.67 4.73
C LEU A 166 16.74 0.81 6.22
N ARG A 167 16.74 2.05 6.70
CA ARG A 167 16.83 2.37 8.10
C ARG A 167 15.43 2.40 8.71
N TRP A 168 15.33 2.05 9.98
CA TRP A 168 14.05 2.02 10.69
C TRP A 168 14.19 2.53 12.12
N LYS A 169 13.10 3.10 12.64
CA LYS A 169 12.96 3.58 14.02
C LYS A 169 11.62 3.12 14.57
N VAL A 170 11.61 2.51 15.74
CA VAL A 170 10.41 2.25 16.52
C VAL A 170 10.25 3.38 17.53
N CYS A 171 9.14 4.10 17.43
CA CYS A 171 8.86 5.29 18.22
C CYS A 171 7.60 5.11 19.05
N ALA A 172 7.65 5.48 20.34
CA ALA A 172 6.46 5.56 21.18
C ALA A 172 5.49 6.64 20.67
N CYS A 173 4.25 6.66 21.18
CA CYS A 173 3.23 7.63 20.78
C CYS A 173 3.64 9.10 21.00
N ASP A 174 4.61 9.38 21.88
CA ASP A 174 5.15 10.72 22.11
C ASP A 174 6.33 11.09 21.17
N GLY A 175 6.66 10.21 20.22
CA GLY A 175 7.77 10.41 19.28
C GLY A 175 9.13 9.94 19.80
N THR A 176 9.22 9.48 21.05
CA THR A 176 10.48 8.96 21.61
C THR A 176 10.94 7.71 20.87
N ILE A 177 12.16 7.71 20.34
CA ILE A 177 12.78 6.54 19.70
C ILE A 177 13.15 5.53 20.78
N VAL A 178 12.59 4.32 20.67
CA VAL A 178 12.83 3.21 21.61
C VAL A 178 13.85 2.22 21.05
N ARG A 179 13.79 1.98 19.73
CA ARG A 179 14.72 1.15 18.97
C ARG A 179 14.94 1.74 17.59
N SER A 180 16.10 1.46 17.02
CA SER A 180 16.45 1.85 15.66
C SER A 180 17.46 0.87 15.08
N GLY A 181 17.57 0.86 13.76
CA GLY A 181 18.49 -0.02 13.08
C GLY A 181 18.44 0.15 11.57
N GLN A 182 19.09 -0.79 10.87
CA GLN A 182 19.09 -0.87 9.43
C GLN A 182 19.00 -2.33 8.98
N VAL A 183 18.37 -2.52 7.83
CA VAL A 183 18.44 -3.73 7.02
C VAL A 183 18.81 -3.35 5.59
N ILE A 184 19.40 -4.28 4.86
CA ILE A 184 19.74 -4.08 3.44
C ILE A 184 18.94 -5.09 2.63
N ILE A 185 18.12 -4.59 1.69
CA ILE A 185 17.22 -5.41 0.90
C ILE A 185 17.80 -5.57 -0.51
N PRO A 186 18.06 -6.80 -0.99
CA PRO A 186 18.61 -7.01 -2.33
C PRO A 186 17.60 -6.66 -3.45
N PRO A 187 18.05 -6.46 -4.70
CA PRO A 187 17.21 -6.32 -5.89
C PRO A 187 16.06 -7.33 -5.96
N GLY A 188 14.80 -6.87 -5.88
CA GLY A 188 13.63 -7.74 -5.93
C GLY A 188 13.36 -8.55 -4.66
N GLY A 189 14.25 -8.51 -3.66
CA GLY A 189 14.06 -9.20 -2.39
C GLY A 189 13.06 -8.51 -1.47
N CYS A 190 12.80 -9.17 -0.35
CA CYS A 190 11.95 -8.67 0.73
C CYS A 190 12.60 -8.87 2.10
N ILE A 191 12.09 -8.12 3.07
CA ILE A 191 12.43 -8.27 4.48
C ILE A 191 11.17 -8.13 5.31
N SER A 192 11.13 -8.82 6.45
CA SER A 192 10.06 -8.74 7.43
C SER A 192 10.61 -8.20 8.75
N LEU A 193 10.03 -7.13 9.26
CA LEU A 193 10.35 -6.58 10.58
C LEU A 193 9.27 -7.01 11.56
N LYS A 194 9.63 -7.81 12.56
CA LYS A 194 8.68 -8.44 13.50
C LYS A 194 8.82 -7.87 14.91
N SER A 195 7.71 -7.51 15.55
CA SER A 195 7.76 -6.97 16.92
C SER A 195 8.29 -8.00 17.94
N ALA A 196 8.05 -9.30 17.71
CA ALA A 196 8.57 -10.38 18.54
C ALA A 196 10.11 -10.45 18.57
N GLU A 197 10.80 -9.97 17.53
CA GLU A 197 12.26 -9.98 17.42
C GLU A 197 12.91 -8.73 18.04
N MET A 198 12.12 -7.71 18.38
CA MET A 198 12.62 -6.40 18.80
C MET A 198 12.72 -6.20 20.31
N ASN A 199 12.36 -7.22 21.11
CA ASN A 199 12.38 -7.19 22.58
C ASN A 199 11.66 -5.95 23.15
N LEU A 200 10.48 -5.65 22.62
CA LEU A 200 9.57 -4.63 23.13
C LEU A 200 8.59 -5.28 24.11
N SER A 201 8.18 -4.57 25.16
CA SER A 201 7.16 -5.06 26.09
C SER A 201 6.04 -4.05 26.22
N ASN A 202 4.81 -4.53 26.05
CA ASN A 202 3.54 -3.84 26.02
C ASN A 202 3.62 -2.52 25.27
N PHE A 203 4.17 -2.60 24.05
CA PHE A 203 4.48 -1.43 23.26
C PHE A 203 3.33 -1.09 22.32
N ARG A 204 3.00 0.20 22.26
CA ARG A 204 2.14 0.77 21.25
C ARG A 204 2.74 2.08 20.76
N GLY A 205 2.92 2.18 19.46
CA GLY A 205 3.54 3.33 18.81
C GLY A 205 3.55 3.14 17.32
N TYR A 206 4.66 3.47 16.68
CA TYR A 206 4.83 3.31 15.25
C TYR A 206 6.26 2.93 14.86
N LEU A 207 6.38 2.24 13.74
CA LEU A 207 7.63 2.02 13.06
C LEU A 207 7.72 3.02 11.91
N LYS A 208 8.79 3.82 11.89
CA LYS A 208 9.16 4.70 10.79
C LYS A 208 10.26 4.04 9.98
N VAL A 209 10.09 3.93 8.67
CA VAL A 209 11.13 3.47 7.74
C VAL A 209 11.66 4.65 6.95
N GLU A 210 12.96 4.67 6.71
CA GLU A 210 13.67 5.72 6.00
C GLU A 210 14.71 5.09 5.05
N CYS A 211 14.72 5.49 3.78
CA CYS A 211 15.80 5.11 2.86
C CYS A 211 16.17 6.27 1.94
N GLU A 212 17.40 6.27 1.42
CA GLU A 212 17.86 7.30 0.50
C GLU A 212 18.25 6.64 -0.82
N ILE A 213 17.52 6.94 -1.88
CA ILE A 213 17.71 6.27 -3.17
C ILE A 213 18.40 7.21 -4.15
N GLU A 214 19.58 6.82 -4.64
CA GLU A 214 20.37 7.60 -5.59
C GLU A 214 19.72 7.57 -6.98
N ASN A 215 19.60 8.75 -7.61
CA ASN A 215 19.08 8.87 -8.96
C ASN A 215 20.17 8.55 -10.00
N LEU A 216 20.31 7.26 -10.34
CA LEU A 216 21.32 6.80 -11.30
C LEU A 216 20.99 7.16 -12.76
N GLN A 217 19.72 7.07 -13.15
CA GLN A 217 19.28 7.21 -14.54
C GLN A 217 18.00 8.02 -14.70
N SER A 218 17.06 7.90 -13.76
CA SER A 218 15.74 8.54 -13.80
C SER A 218 15.33 9.02 -12.42
N ARG A 219 14.63 10.16 -12.36
CA ARG A 219 14.10 10.71 -11.12
C ARG A 219 13.34 9.63 -10.33
N VAL A 220 13.86 9.30 -9.16
CA VAL A 220 13.18 8.39 -8.24
C VAL A 220 12.03 9.16 -7.63
N GLN A 221 10.84 8.61 -7.82
CA GLN A 221 9.70 9.21 -7.19
C GLN A 221 9.77 8.94 -5.71
N PRO A 222 9.42 9.96 -4.95
CA PRO A 222 9.28 9.80 -3.55
C PRO A 222 8.12 8.83 -3.19
N PHE A 223 8.32 7.50 -3.21
CA PHE A 223 7.31 6.52 -2.81
C PHE A 223 7.89 5.24 -2.16
N ILE A 224 7.25 4.76 -1.07
CA ILE A 224 7.43 3.41 -0.51
C ILE A 224 6.05 2.78 -0.24
N HIS A 225 5.94 1.47 -0.42
CA HIS A 225 4.72 0.71 -0.19
C HIS A 225 5.06 -0.60 0.50
N PHE A 226 4.34 -0.92 1.57
CA PHE A 226 4.55 -2.11 2.38
C PHE A 226 3.31 -2.46 3.19
N TRP A 227 3.27 -3.69 3.68
CA TRP A 227 2.14 -4.25 4.43
C TRP A 227 2.54 -4.53 5.88
N ALA A 228 1.57 -4.45 6.77
CA ALA A 228 1.70 -4.90 8.15
C ALA A 228 0.55 -5.84 8.49
N ASP A 229 0.90 -7.02 8.96
CA ASP A 229 -0.01 -7.96 9.57
C ASP A 229 0.03 -7.77 11.10
N TYR A 230 -1.13 -7.58 11.71
CA TYR A 230 -1.32 -7.58 13.15
C TYR A 230 -1.92 -8.92 13.55
N ILE A 231 -1.23 -9.67 14.39
CA ILE A 231 -1.49 -11.09 14.63
C ILE A 231 -1.66 -11.32 16.13
N SER A 232 -2.77 -11.95 16.51
CA SER A 232 -3.06 -12.29 17.90
C SER A 232 -3.81 -13.62 17.98
N PRO A 233 -3.92 -14.24 19.17
CA PRO A 233 -4.80 -15.40 19.36
C PRO A 233 -6.28 -15.11 19.04
N ALA A 234 -6.74 -13.86 19.17
CA ALA A 234 -8.13 -13.49 18.90
C ALA A 234 -8.42 -13.27 17.40
N GLY A 235 -7.40 -12.92 16.62
CA GLY A 235 -7.54 -12.72 15.18
C GLY A 235 -6.35 -12.05 14.51
N MET A 236 -6.55 -11.71 13.25
CA MET A 236 -5.54 -11.08 12.40
C MET A 236 -6.16 -10.02 11.52
N CYS A 237 -5.41 -8.96 11.22
CA CYS A 237 -5.77 -8.04 10.15
C CYS A 237 -4.53 -7.50 9.45
N ARG A 238 -4.73 -7.00 8.22
CA ARG A 238 -3.65 -6.51 7.36
C ARG A 238 -3.94 -5.10 6.94
N ASN A 239 -2.99 -4.21 7.20
CA ASN A 239 -3.01 -2.85 6.68
C ASN A 239 -1.84 -2.68 5.71
N HIS A 240 -2.02 -1.96 4.61
CA HIS A 240 -0.90 -1.48 3.80
C HIS A 240 -0.71 0.01 3.99
N GLN A 241 0.53 0.50 3.98
CA GLN A 241 0.79 1.93 3.91
C GLN A 241 1.36 2.28 2.54
N SER A 242 0.76 3.30 1.93
CA SER A 242 1.19 3.87 0.66
C SER A 242 1.25 5.39 0.77
N GLY A 243 2.40 5.99 0.44
CA GLY A 243 2.52 7.44 0.31
C GLY A 243 3.47 8.09 1.31
N TRP A 244 3.80 9.33 1.00
CA TRP A 244 5.00 10.04 1.45
C TRP A 244 4.77 11.30 2.24
N SER A 245 3.57 11.84 2.16
CA SER A 245 3.31 13.21 2.51
C SER A 245 1.94 13.31 3.12
N GLN A 246 1.84 14.24 4.05
CA GLN A 246 0.56 14.64 4.59
C GLN A 246 -0.35 15.05 3.45
N TRP A 247 -1.60 14.59 3.51
CA TRP A 247 -2.65 15.04 2.63
C TRP A 247 -2.94 16.52 2.89
N PRO A 248 -3.35 17.29 1.86
CA PRO A 248 -3.70 18.69 2.05
C PRO A 248 -4.78 18.89 3.12
N PRO A 249 -4.83 20.08 3.75
CA PRO A 249 -5.93 20.48 4.60
C PRO A 249 -7.31 20.19 4.01
N HIS A 250 -8.27 19.88 4.87
CA HIS A 250 -9.66 19.56 4.56
C HIS A 250 -9.85 18.31 3.68
N THR A 251 -8.81 17.49 3.51
CA THR A 251 -8.97 16.16 2.94
C THR A 251 -9.90 15.35 3.83
N VAL A 252 -10.92 14.74 3.21
CA VAL A 252 -11.86 13.84 3.87
C VAL A 252 -11.37 12.41 3.68
N PHE A 253 -11.24 11.69 4.78
CA PHE A 253 -10.81 10.31 4.84
C PHE A 253 -11.99 9.41 5.17
N ASN A 254 -12.29 8.44 4.30
CA ASN A 254 -13.25 7.38 4.60
C ASN A 254 -12.62 6.36 5.55
N ARG A 255 -13.15 6.22 6.77
CA ARG A 255 -12.56 5.36 7.80
C ARG A 255 -13.49 4.23 8.24
N GLY A 256 -14.29 3.72 7.31
CA GLY A 256 -15.05 2.50 7.55
C GLY A 256 -16.19 2.73 8.54
N ILE A 257 -16.44 1.71 9.36
CA ILE A 257 -17.65 1.61 10.19
C ILE A 257 -17.34 1.59 11.68
N VAL A 258 -18.29 2.08 12.48
CA VAL A 258 -18.37 1.75 13.89
C VAL A 258 -19.15 0.44 14.00
N PRO A 259 -18.61 -0.60 14.67
CA PRO A 259 -19.24 -1.91 14.69
C PRO A 259 -20.55 -1.87 15.49
N SER A 260 -21.57 -2.55 14.96
CA SER A 260 -22.80 -2.85 15.71
C SER A 260 -22.63 -4.05 16.65
N ASN A 261 -21.57 -4.86 16.45
CA ASN A 261 -21.22 -5.96 17.34
C ASN A 261 -20.75 -5.42 18.70
N PRO A 262 -21.40 -5.77 19.82
CA PRO A 262 -21.05 -5.28 21.15
C PRO A 262 -19.68 -5.73 21.66
N ASP A 263 -19.07 -6.74 21.02
CA ASP A 263 -17.75 -7.28 21.37
C ASP A 263 -16.60 -6.55 20.64
N LEU A 264 -16.92 -5.59 19.77
CA LEU A 264 -15.93 -4.85 18.98
C LEU A 264 -15.99 -3.34 19.25
N GLU A 265 -14.83 -2.72 19.15
CA GLU A 265 -14.65 -1.26 19.20
C GLU A 265 -13.87 -0.79 17.97
N ALA A 266 -14.17 0.42 17.51
CA ALA A 266 -13.48 1.08 16.42
C ALA A 266 -12.47 2.08 16.95
N TYR A 267 -11.22 1.95 16.53
CA TYR A 267 -10.16 2.89 16.85
C TYR A 267 -9.62 3.55 15.58
N THR A 268 -9.38 4.85 15.66
CA THR A 268 -8.60 5.57 14.66
C THR A 268 -7.20 5.85 15.19
N CYS A 269 -6.18 5.63 14.36
CA CYS A 269 -4.83 6.05 14.64
C CYS A 269 -4.40 7.19 13.72
N ILE A 270 -3.85 8.23 14.32
CA ILE A 270 -3.45 9.46 13.64
C ILE A 270 -2.04 9.85 14.07
N TYR A 271 -1.16 10.07 13.09
CA TYR A 271 0.19 10.61 13.28
C TYR A 271 0.25 12.09 12.86
N ASN A 272 0.77 12.94 13.74
CA ASN A 272 0.94 14.36 13.51
C ASN A 272 2.40 14.72 13.23
N GLU A 273 2.77 14.82 11.96
CA GLU A 273 4.09 15.29 11.54
C GLU A 273 4.20 16.83 11.46
N ASN A 274 3.13 17.58 11.75
CA ASN A 274 3.21 19.03 11.77
C ASN A 274 4.05 19.52 12.97
N ASP A 275 4.56 20.73 12.87
CA ASP A 275 5.27 21.46 13.94
C ASP A 275 4.34 22.03 15.03
N CYS A 276 3.04 21.78 14.92
CA CYS A 276 2.02 22.27 15.84
C CYS A 276 0.95 21.20 16.12
N PRO A 277 0.19 21.33 17.22
CA PRO A 277 -0.90 20.39 17.52
C PRO A 277 -2.00 20.39 16.46
N VAL A 278 -2.60 19.23 16.20
CA VAL A 278 -3.71 19.04 15.26
C VAL A 278 -4.96 18.53 15.98
N THR A 279 -6.12 18.99 15.54
CA THR A 279 -7.43 18.47 15.98
C THR A 279 -8.15 17.92 14.76
N VAL A 280 -8.53 16.65 14.83
CA VAL A 280 -9.25 15.97 13.74
C VAL A 280 -10.74 15.94 14.07
N ARG A 281 -11.57 16.21 13.07
CA ARG A 281 -13.03 16.14 13.17
C ARG A 281 -13.50 14.80 12.62
N ALA A 282 -14.34 14.10 13.38
CA ALA A 282 -15.00 12.87 13.00
C ALA A 282 -16.48 13.15 12.71
N LEU A 283 -16.93 12.79 11.52
CA LEU A 283 -18.32 12.90 11.07
C LEU A 283 -18.90 11.50 10.94
N LEU A 284 -19.83 11.17 11.82
CA LEU A 284 -20.57 9.90 11.81
C LEU A 284 -21.86 10.06 11.01
N HIS A 285 -22.07 9.19 10.03
CA HIS A 285 -23.33 9.01 9.31
C HIS A 285 -23.98 7.71 9.73
N PHE A 286 -25.30 7.71 9.94
CA PHE A 286 -26.04 6.49 10.23
C PHE A 286 -27.53 6.67 9.90
N HIS A 287 -28.24 5.54 9.82
CA HIS A 287 -29.68 5.52 9.62
C HIS A 287 -30.39 5.02 10.88
N LYS A 288 -31.47 5.70 11.25
CA LYS A 288 -32.30 5.35 12.41
C LYS A 288 -33.75 5.78 12.18
N ASP A 289 -34.70 4.90 12.47
CA ASP A 289 -36.13 5.18 12.43
C ASP A 289 -36.61 5.80 11.10
N GLY A 290 -36.02 5.37 9.97
CA GLY A 290 -36.36 5.89 8.64
C GLY A 290 -35.70 7.23 8.28
N GLN A 291 -34.79 7.74 9.11
CA GLN A 291 -34.10 9.01 8.90
C GLN A 291 -32.59 8.84 8.82
N ASP A 292 -31.98 9.61 7.92
CA ASP A 292 -30.54 9.73 7.81
C ASP A 292 -30.05 10.81 8.77
N ILE A 293 -29.10 10.43 9.64
CA ILE A 293 -28.57 11.30 10.69
C ILE A 293 -27.07 11.45 10.49
N SER A 294 -26.57 12.66 10.74
CA SER A 294 -25.15 12.97 10.71
C SER A 294 -24.75 13.78 11.94
N VAL A 295 -23.68 13.35 12.60
CA VAL A 295 -23.16 13.97 13.84
C VAL A 295 -21.67 14.21 13.70
N GLU A 296 -21.23 15.45 13.89
CA GLU A 296 -19.81 15.84 13.89
C GLU A 296 -19.30 15.99 15.33
N LYS A 297 -18.13 15.42 15.62
CA LYS A 297 -17.41 15.57 16.89
C LYS A 297 -15.92 15.77 16.66
N SER A 298 -15.25 16.42 17.59
CA SER A 298 -13.80 16.60 17.56
C SER A 298 -13.11 15.52 18.38
N LEU A 299 -12.07 14.92 17.80
CA LEU A 299 -11.12 14.05 18.51
C LEU A 299 -10.25 14.87 19.46
N VAL A 300 -9.59 14.18 20.39
CA VAL A 300 -8.61 14.78 21.30
C VAL A 300 -7.43 15.33 20.47
N PRO A 301 -6.92 16.55 20.77
CA PRO A 301 -5.79 17.11 20.05
C PRO A 301 -4.51 16.26 20.16
N ILE A 302 -3.73 16.23 19.08
CA ILE A 302 -2.49 15.45 18.96
C ILE A 302 -1.33 16.44 18.84
N LEU A 303 -0.32 16.33 19.70
CA LEU A 303 0.84 17.22 19.71
C LEU A 303 1.74 17.02 18.48
N ALA A 304 2.62 17.98 18.22
CA ALA A 304 3.61 17.91 17.13
C ALA A 304 4.54 16.71 17.32
N GLY A 305 4.75 15.91 16.28
CA GLY A 305 5.59 14.70 16.31
C GLY A 305 4.97 13.51 17.05
N HIS A 306 3.72 13.60 17.53
CA HIS A 306 3.06 12.54 18.29
C HIS A 306 2.10 11.72 17.42
N MET A 307 1.81 10.50 17.89
CA MET A 307 0.76 9.62 17.40
C MET A 307 -0.31 9.43 18.48
N SER A 308 -1.56 9.22 18.06
CA SER A 308 -2.67 8.97 18.98
C SER A 308 -3.61 7.90 18.44
N TYR A 309 -3.96 6.95 19.32
CA TYR A 309 -5.01 5.96 19.12
C TYR A 309 -6.25 6.42 19.88
N GLN A 310 -7.37 6.65 19.19
CA GLN A 310 -8.58 7.19 19.80
C GLN A 310 -9.79 6.29 19.49
N ASN A 311 -10.55 5.97 20.54
CA ASN A 311 -11.74 5.12 20.47
C ASN A 311 -12.93 5.92 19.93
N LEU A 312 -13.44 5.52 18.77
CA LEU A 312 -14.59 6.15 18.13
C LEU A 312 -15.92 5.76 18.78
N ASN A 313 -16.02 4.57 19.39
CA ASN A 313 -17.20 4.18 20.16
C ASN A 313 -17.37 5.07 21.40
N GLU A 314 -16.28 5.40 22.09
CA GLU A 314 -16.29 6.34 23.21
C GLU A 314 -16.66 7.76 22.76
N LEU A 315 -16.09 8.23 21.64
CA LEU A 315 -16.40 9.55 21.10
C LEU A 315 -17.91 9.75 20.84
N PHE A 316 -18.58 8.71 20.37
CA PHE A 316 -20.01 8.70 20.02
C PHE A 316 -20.89 7.94 21.02
N SER A 317 -20.45 7.76 22.28
CA SER A 317 -21.13 6.92 23.27
C SER A 317 -22.52 7.42 23.71
N ASP A 318 -22.82 8.69 23.45
CA ASP A 318 -24.12 9.33 23.66
C ASP A 318 -25.16 8.95 22.59
N LEU A 319 -24.73 8.29 21.51
CA LEU A 319 -25.59 7.84 20.41
C LEU A 319 -25.93 6.35 20.55
N PRO A 320 -27.16 5.93 20.23
CA PRO A 320 -27.59 4.52 20.34
C PRO A 320 -27.15 3.70 19.12
N LEU A 321 -25.83 3.53 18.94
CA LEU A 321 -25.23 2.88 17.75
C LEU A 321 -25.62 1.39 17.59
N ASP A 322 -26.04 0.74 18.68
CA ASP A 322 -26.57 -0.63 18.69
C ASP A 322 -27.90 -0.78 17.93
N LYS A 323 -28.59 0.33 17.68
CA LYS A 323 -29.90 0.38 17.02
C LYS A 323 -29.88 1.14 15.69
N THR A 324 -28.70 1.37 15.15
CA THR A 324 -28.53 2.07 13.87
C THR A 324 -28.01 1.12 12.81
N SER A 325 -28.27 1.46 11.55
CA SER A 325 -27.67 0.79 10.41
C SER A 325 -26.69 1.72 9.69
N GLY A 326 -25.62 1.15 9.14
CA GLY A 326 -24.63 1.88 8.35
C GLY A 326 -23.87 2.95 9.13
N ALA A 327 -23.54 2.70 10.40
CA ALA A 327 -22.76 3.62 11.23
C ALA A 327 -21.34 3.77 10.66
N TYR A 328 -21.11 4.86 9.95
CA TYR A 328 -19.95 5.07 9.09
C TYR A 328 -19.24 6.39 9.42
N VAL A 329 -17.90 6.37 9.48
CA VAL A 329 -17.10 7.50 9.96
C VAL A 329 -16.24 8.10 8.86
N LEU A 330 -16.28 9.42 8.78
CA LEU A 330 -15.39 10.26 7.99
C LEU A 330 -14.48 11.08 8.91
N LEU A 331 -13.21 11.21 8.56
CA LEU A 331 -12.27 12.09 9.28
C LEU A 331 -11.83 13.25 8.39
N SER A 332 -11.69 14.44 8.98
CA SER A 332 -11.11 15.61 8.30
C SER A 332 -10.31 16.48 9.28
N CYS A 333 -9.31 17.19 8.77
CA CYS A 333 -8.51 18.15 9.55
C CYS A 333 -8.38 19.45 8.76
N ASP A 334 -8.22 20.58 9.43
CA ASP A 334 -7.91 21.89 8.83
C ASP A 334 -6.42 22.09 8.55
N LYS A 335 -5.59 21.11 8.93
CA LYS A 335 -4.15 21.06 8.69
C LYS A 335 -3.79 19.84 7.84
N PRO A 336 -2.58 19.83 7.24
CA PRO A 336 -2.10 18.65 6.57
C PRO A 336 -2.08 17.45 7.51
N LEU A 337 -2.52 16.29 7.04
CA LEU A 337 -2.62 15.09 7.85
C LEU A 337 -2.16 13.86 7.09
N HIS A 338 -1.36 13.01 7.72
CA HIS A 338 -1.13 11.66 7.20
C HIS A 338 -2.44 10.88 7.17
N ARG A 339 -2.50 9.89 6.28
CA ARG A 339 -3.66 9.01 6.15
C ARG A 339 -3.93 8.33 7.51
N PRO A 340 -5.06 8.59 8.20
CA PRO A 340 -5.34 7.88 9.45
C PRO A 340 -5.54 6.39 9.18
N ASN A 341 -5.25 5.53 10.14
CA ASN A 341 -5.56 4.09 10.07
C ASN A 341 -6.78 3.79 10.96
N HIS A 342 -7.59 2.80 10.60
CA HIS A 342 -8.82 2.47 11.33
C HIS A 342 -8.86 0.98 11.62
N TYR A 343 -9.02 0.62 12.89
CA TYR A 343 -8.97 -0.74 13.38
C TYR A 343 -10.30 -1.10 14.03
N LEU A 344 -10.79 -2.32 13.76
CA LEU A 344 -11.75 -2.95 14.65
C LEU A 344 -10.97 -3.83 15.61
N VAL A 345 -11.18 -3.60 16.90
CA VAL A 345 -10.49 -4.30 17.98
C VAL A 345 -11.48 -5.00 18.88
N GLN A 346 -11.04 -6.04 19.57
CA GLN A 346 -11.84 -6.68 20.61
C GLN A 346 -12.03 -5.71 21.79
N LYS A 347 -13.29 -5.55 22.23
CA LYS A 347 -13.68 -4.58 23.26
C LYS A 347 -12.86 -4.74 24.54
N GLY A 348 -12.38 -3.60 25.07
CA GLY A 348 -11.57 -3.56 26.29
C GLY A 348 -10.12 -4.01 26.12
N THR A 349 -9.67 -4.26 24.89
CA THR A 349 -8.28 -4.55 24.51
C THR A 349 -7.86 -3.65 23.34
N PHE A 350 -6.62 -3.76 22.87
CA PHE A 350 -6.25 -3.23 21.56
C PHE A 350 -5.70 -4.34 20.67
N ILE A 351 -6.48 -5.40 20.52
CA ILE A 351 -6.19 -6.52 19.65
C ILE A 351 -6.95 -6.33 18.33
N PRO A 352 -6.28 -5.96 17.22
CA PRO A 352 -6.94 -5.76 15.94
C PRO A 352 -7.42 -7.08 15.34
N VAL A 353 -8.67 -7.11 14.90
CA VAL A 353 -9.27 -8.26 14.20
C VAL A 353 -9.73 -7.90 12.78
N ASP A 354 -9.78 -6.62 12.46
CA ASP A 354 -10.05 -6.10 11.11
C ASP A 354 -9.47 -4.67 10.97
N THR A 355 -9.33 -4.19 9.74
CA THR A 355 -8.91 -2.80 9.44
C THR A 355 -9.66 -2.24 8.25
N TYR A 356 -9.88 -0.93 8.24
CA TYR A 356 -10.53 -0.22 7.14
C TYR A 356 -9.60 0.86 6.61
N HIS A 357 -9.18 0.74 5.36
CA HIS A 357 -8.35 1.74 4.70
C HIS A 357 -8.94 2.16 3.35
N GLN A 358 -9.30 3.45 3.23
CA GLN A 358 -9.60 4.11 1.96
C GLN A 358 -8.86 5.44 1.85
N THR A 359 -8.31 5.76 0.68
CA THR A 359 -7.50 6.98 0.48
C THR A 359 -8.33 8.26 0.46
N GLY A 360 -7.86 9.30 1.16
CA GLY A 360 -8.30 10.68 0.98
C GLY A 360 -8.05 11.17 -0.44
N GLY A 361 -8.65 12.28 -0.87
CA GLY A 361 -8.51 12.82 -2.23
C GLY A 361 -9.73 12.56 -3.09
N SER A 362 -9.87 11.34 -3.63
CA SER A 362 -11.11 10.92 -4.30
C SER A 362 -12.19 10.42 -3.32
N ALA A 363 -11.85 10.15 -2.06
CA ALA A 363 -12.84 9.72 -1.05
C ALA A 363 -13.98 10.72 -0.87
N ARG A 364 -13.79 12.02 -1.13
CA ARG A 364 -14.90 12.98 -1.15
C ARG A 364 -15.94 12.69 -2.25
N PHE A 365 -15.58 11.96 -3.31
CA PHE A 365 -16.47 11.47 -4.36
C PHE A 365 -16.95 10.03 -4.12
N TRP A 366 -16.33 9.28 -3.21
CA TRP A 366 -16.67 7.87 -2.91
C TRP A 366 -17.54 7.77 -1.65
N SER A 367 -17.36 8.69 -0.71
CA SER A 367 -18.26 8.93 0.43
C SER A 367 -19.34 9.97 0.12
N ASN A 368 -19.37 10.53 -1.08
CA ASN A 368 -20.47 11.32 -1.67
C ASN A 368 -20.41 11.02 -3.16
N SER A 369 -21.04 9.95 -3.63
CA SER A 369 -21.09 9.66 -5.07
C SER A 369 -22.08 10.59 -5.77
N THR A 370 -21.87 11.90 -5.63
CA THR A 370 -22.56 12.94 -6.38
C THR A 370 -22.19 12.89 -7.87
N LYS A 371 -21.08 12.22 -8.23
CA LYS A 371 -20.72 11.97 -9.62
C LYS A 371 -21.55 10.83 -10.18
N VAL A 372 -22.70 11.20 -10.74
CA VAL A 372 -23.54 10.38 -11.61
C VAL A 372 -22.96 10.39 -13.02
N LEU A 373 -23.08 9.29 -13.77
CA LEU A 373 -22.74 9.25 -15.18
C LEU A 373 -23.62 10.23 -15.97
N ASP A 374 -23.00 11.05 -16.81
CA ASP A 374 -23.76 11.95 -17.66
C ASP A 374 -24.41 11.23 -18.86
N LYS A 375 -25.28 11.92 -19.60
CA LYS A 375 -25.99 11.34 -20.76
C LYS A 375 -25.03 10.89 -21.88
N GLN A 376 -23.90 11.58 -22.05
CA GLN A 376 -22.92 11.27 -23.08
C GLN A 376 -22.13 10.01 -22.69
N GLU A 377 -21.69 9.90 -21.42
CA GLU A 377 -21.05 8.71 -20.88
C GLU A 377 -21.95 7.47 -20.97
N ILE A 378 -23.23 7.61 -20.60
CA ILE A 378 -24.23 6.54 -20.74
C ILE A 378 -24.38 6.13 -22.21
N LYS A 379 -24.48 7.10 -23.12
CA LYS A 379 -24.59 6.84 -24.58
C LYS A 379 -23.36 6.11 -25.11
N ILE A 380 -22.15 6.53 -24.73
CA ILE A 380 -20.89 5.90 -25.13
C ILE A 380 -20.87 4.44 -24.65
N ARG A 381 -21.11 4.19 -23.35
CA ARG A 381 -21.12 2.84 -22.78
C ARG A 381 -22.15 1.94 -23.47
N ASN A 382 -23.37 2.44 -23.69
CA ASN A 382 -24.40 1.69 -24.39
C ASN A 382 -24.00 1.38 -25.85
N SER A 383 -23.42 2.35 -26.57
CA SER A 383 -22.96 2.14 -27.96
C SER A 383 -21.80 1.16 -28.08
N ALA A 384 -20.98 1.04 -27.03
CA ALA A 384 -19.87 0.10 -26.94
C ALA A 384 -20.28 -1.26 -26.35
N ASN A 385 -21.59 -1.52 -26.17
CA ASN A 385 -22.12 -2.73 -25.53
C ASN A 385 -21.55 -2.99 -24.11
N MET A 386 -21.37 -1.92 -23.35
CA MET A 386 -20.83 -1.99 -21.99
C MET A 386 -21.92 -1.85 -20.93
N ARG A 387 -21.61 -2.34 -19.73
CA ARG A 387 -22.37 -2.03 -18.51
C ARG A 387 -22.07 -0.61 -18.04
N LEU A 388 -23.04 0.01 -17.37
CA LEU A 388 -22.84 1.34 -16.79
C LEU A 388 -21.87 1.30 -15.61
N TRP A 389 -21.88 0.25 -14.80
CA TRP A 389 -20.83 -0.09 -13.84
C TRP A 389 -21.05 -1.55 -13.43
N GLU A 390 -20.04 -2.16 -12.84
CA GLU A 390 -20.12 -3.51 -12.29
C GLU A 390 -19.20 -3.58 -11.07
N VAL A 391 -19.64 -4.28 -10.02
CA VAL A 391 -18.80 -4.60 -8.86
C VAL A 391 -18.76 -6.12 -8.74
N VAL A 392 -17.56 -6.70 -8.78
CA VAL A 392 -17.37 -8.15 -8.89
C VAL A 392 -16.80 -8.72 -7.59
N PHE A 393 -17.55 -9.62 -6.96
CA PHE A 393 -17.17 -10.32 -5.73
C PHE A 393 -16.85 -11.77 -6.04
N PRO A 394 -15.62 -12.25 -5.78
CA PRO A 394 -15.27 -13.64 -6.00
C PRO A 394 -15.99 -14.54 -4.99
N LEU A 395 -16.52 -15.66 -5.48
CA LEU A 395 -17.08 -16.75 -4.68
C LEU A 395 -16.06 -17.89 -4.71
N LEU A 396 -15.47 -18.19 -3.55
CA LEU A 396 -14.37 -19.12 -3.43
C LEU A 396 -14.84 -20.57 -3.39
N ASP A 397 -13.97 -21.47 -3.85
CA ASP A 397 -14.18 -22.91 -3.80
C ASP A 397 -14.44 -23.38 -2.35
N LYS A 398 -15.37 -24.33 -2.19
CA LYS A 398 -15.74 -24.94 -0.90
C LYS A 398 -14.54 -25.50 -0.13
N ARG A 399 -13.47 -25.92 -0.81
CA ARG A 399 -12.22 -26.42 -0.20
C ARG A 399 -11.57 -25.42 0.76
N PHE A 400 -11.79 -24.13 0.55
CA PHE A 400 -11.27 -23.09 1.42
C PHE A 400 -12.13 -22.85 2.66
N GLU A 401 -13.41 -23.26 2.62
CA GLU A 401 -14.40 -22.99 3.67
C GLU A 401 -14.54 -21.49 4.02
N ILE A 402 -14.25 -20.61 3.05
CA ILE A 402 -14.36 -19.16 3.17
C ILE A 402 -15.67 -18.70 2.53
N GLU A 403 -16.38 -17.84 3.26
CA GLU A 403 -17.61 -17.19 2.83
C GLU A 403 -17.32 -15.78 2.33
N THR A 404 -18.05 -15.36 1.30
CA THR A 404 -17.97 -14.00 0.76
C THR A 404 -19.12 -13.16 1.30
N TRP A 405 -18.78 -11.98 1.81
CA TRP A 405 -19.71 -11.02 2.37
C TRP A 405 -19.61 -9.68 1.63
N ILE A 406 -20.76 -9.01 1.50
CA ILE A 406 -20.83 -7.67 0.93
C ILE A 406 -21.34 -6.68 1.96
N GLY A 407 -20.74 -5.49 2.00
CA GLY A 407 -21.23 -4.36 2.78
C GLY A 407 -21.47 -3.15 1.90
N LEU A 408 -22.42 -2.30 2.28
CA LEU A 408 -22.58 -0.97 1.68
C LEU A 408 -21.97 0.06 2.62
N LEU A 409 -21.01 0.84 2.13
CA LEU A 409 -20.26 1.78 2.98
C LEU A 409 -21.12 2.94 3.46
N SER A 410 -21.92 3.53 2.58
CA SER A 410 -22.95 4.48 2.98
C SER A 410 -24.06 4.57 1.94
N PRO A 411 -25.32 4.33 2.33
CA PRO A 411 -26.49 4.56 1.50
C PRO A 411 -26.97 6.02 1.52
N THR A 412 -26.51 6.84 2.47
CA THR A 412 -26.89 8.26 2.57
C THR A 412 -26.23 9.12 1.49
N THR A 413 -25.29 8.54 0.75
CA THR A 413 -24.37 9.24 -0.15
C THR A 413 -24.54 8.85 -1.62
N CYS A 414 -25.41 7.85 -1.90
CA CYS A 414 -25.74 7.36 -3.23
C CYS A 414 -27.14 6.75 -3.26
N GLU A 415 -28.02 7.23 -4.14
CA GLU A 415 -29.33 6.61 -4.36
C GLU A 415 -29.18 5.31 -5.20
N LEU A 416 -28.87 4.19 -4.53
CA LEU A 416 -28.83 2.83 -5.12
C LEU A 416 -30.10 2.05 -4.81
N THR A 417 -31.28 2.61 -5.08
CA THR A 417 -32.56 2.00 -4.63
C THR A 417 -32.86 0.63 -5.24
N LYS A 418 -32.31 0.33 -6.43
CA LYS A 418 -32.39 -0.99 -7.09
C LYS A 418 -31.11 -1.31 -7.84
N VAL A 419 -30.56 -2.49 -7.59
CA VAL A 419 -29.41 -3.08 -8.29
C VAL A 419 -29.78 -4.46 -8.81
N LEU A 420 -29.01 -4.98 -9.76
CA LEU A 420 -29.18 -6.32 -10.30
C LEU A 420 -28.03 -7.21 -9.81
N PHE A 421 -28.36 -8.27 -9.08
CA PHE A 421 -27.44 -9.31 -8.66
C PHE A 421 -27.35 -10.36 -9.76
N ARG A 422 -26.15 -10.59 -10.28
CA ARG A 422 -25.87 -11.57 -11.35
C ARG A 422 -24.81 -12.54 -10.87
N VAL A 423 -25.08 -13.83 -10.89
CA VAL A 423 -24.11 -14.86 -10.51
C VAL A 423 -23.56 -15.52 -11.75
N LEU A 424 -22.24 -15.53 -11.85
CA LEU A 424 -21.49 -16.23 -12.88
C LEU A 424 -20.86 -17.50 -12.29
N ASP A 425 -20.93 -18.60 -13.03
CA ASP A 425 -20.25 -19.86 -12.68
C ASP A 425 -18.72 -19.77 -12.88
N GLU A 426 -18.01 -20.88 -12.64
CA GLU A 426 -16.56 -20.99 -12.82
C GLU A 426 -16.07 -20.80 -14.27
N ASN A 427 -16.98 -20.91 -15.24
CA ASN A 427 -16.72 -20.71 -16.66
C ASN A 427 -17.14 -19.30 -17.13
N GLY A 428 -17.65 -18.46 -16.23
CA GLY A 428 -18.11 -17.11 -16.53
C GLY A 428 -19.53 -17.02 -17.11
N ASN A 429 -20.30 -18.12 -17.09
CA ASN A 429 -21.68 -18.14 -17.56
C ASN A 429 -22.64 -17.63 -16.50
N GLU A 430 -23.61 -16.80 -16.89
CA GLU A 430 -24.65 -16.33 -15.98
C GLU A 430 -25.66 -17.45 -15.66
N ILE A 431 -25.74 -17.82 -14.38
CA ILE A 431 -26.64 -18.89 -13.89
C ILE A 431 -27.79 -18.35 -13.03
N PHE A 432 -27.70 -17.10 -12.57
CA PHE A 432 -28.73 -16.45 -11.78
C PHE A 432 -28.70 -14.93 -11.97
N SER A 433 -29.87 -14.31 -11.98
CA SER A 433 -30.04 -12.87 -12.15
C SER A 433 -31.31 -12.40 -11.44
N LYS A 434 -31.20 -11.47 -10.50
CA LYS A 434 -32.35 -10.98 -9.71
C LYS A 434 -32.19 -9.51 -9.28
N PRO A 435 -33.21 -8.67 -9.49
CA PRO A 435 -33.23 -7.31 -8.95
C PRO A 435 -33.33 -7.33 -7.43
N GLU A 436 -32.46 -6.56 -6.77
CA GLU A 436 -32.38 -6.42 -5.32
C GLU A 436 -32.45 -4.95 -4.91
N LYS A 437 -33.02 -4.70 -3.73
CA LYS A 437 -33.04 -3.38 -3.11
C LYS A 437 -31.97 -3.31 -2.05
N ILE A 438 -30.97 -2.45 -2.27
CA ILE A 438 -29.95 -2.15 -1.27
C ILE A 438 -30.16 -0.71 -0.81
N GLY A 439 -30.18 -0.48 0.50
CA GLY A 439 -30.35 0.87 1.02
C GLY A 439 -29.97 0.98 2.50
N PRO A 440 -30.31 2.12 3.14
CA PRO A 440 -30.02 2.36 4.56
C PRO A 440 -30.60 1.34 5.52
N SER A 441 -31.71 0.72 5.15
CA SER A 441 -32.37 -0.32 5.96
C SER A 441 -31.82 -1.73 5.72
N SER A 442 -30.89 -1.91 4.78
CA SER A 442 -30.23 -3.20 4.57
C SER A 442 -29.28 -3.51 5.73
N PRO A 443 -29.06 -4.80 6.07
CA PRO A 443 -28.00 -5.19 6.98
C PRO A 443 -26.65 -4.63 6.54
N GLN A 444 -25.81 -4.25 7.51
CA GLN A 444 -24.49 -3.67 7.25
C GLN A 444 -23.62 -4.61 6.40
N PHE A 445 -23.71 -5.91 6.66
CA PHE A 445 -23.10 -6.96 5.84
C PHE A 445 -24.12 -8.04 5.49
N THR A 446 -24.03 -8.57 4.27
CA THR A 446 -24.86 -9.67 3.78
C THR A 446 -23.96 -10.84 3.37
N ASN A 447 -24.23 -12.03 3.92
CA ASN A 447 -23.58 -13.28 3.52
C ASN A 447 -24.09 -13.71 2.14
N LEU A 448 -23.22 -13.74 1.14
CA LEU A 448 -23.62 -14.14 -0.21
C LEU A 448 -23.93 -15.63 -0.28
N ASN A 449 -23.23 -16.47 0.49
CA ASN A 449 -23.43 -17.91 0.45
C ASN A 449 -24.85 -18.28 0.95
N GLU A 450 -25.29 -17.66 2.03
CA GLU A 450 -26.66 -17.82 2.56
C GLU A 450 -27.72 -17.26 1.59
N TYR A 451 -27.48 -16.06 1.05
CA TYR A 451 -28.38 -15.43 0.10
C TYR A 451 -28.63 -16.34 -1.13
N MET A 452 -27.57 -16.92 -1.68
CA MET A 452 -27.67 -17.80 -2.85
C MET A 452 -28.36 -19.12 -2.53
N SER A 453 -28.05 -19.71 -1.38
CA SER A 453 -28.70 -20.94 -0.90
C SER A 453 -30.21 -20.75 -0.76
N LYS A 454 -30.65 -19.60 -0.22
CA LYS A 454 -32.07 -19.22 -0.13
C LYS A 454 -32.76 -19.11 -1.49
N HIS A 455 -32.00 -18.81 -2.53
CA HIS A 455 -32.49 -18.66 -3.90
C HIS A 455 -32.28 -19.92 -4.77
N GLY A 456 -31.84 -21.03 -4.17
CA GLY A 456 -31.64 -22.29 -4.90
C GLY A 456 -30.48 -22.25 -5.90
N VAL A 457 -29.56 -21.30 -5.73
CA VAL A 457 -28.35 -21.18 -6.56
C VAL A 457 -27.27 -22.04 -5.92
N ASP A 458 -26.78 -23.05 -6.65
CA ASP A 458 -25.72 -23.91 -6.15
C ASP A 458 -24.38 -23.17 -6.20
N LEU A 459 -23.75 -23.08 -5.04
CA LEU A 459 -22.41 -22.54 -4.85
C LEU A 459 -21.39 -23.66 -4.60
N SER A 460 -21.64 -24.87 -5.13
CA SER A 460 -20.72 -26.00 -4.99
C SER A 460 -19.35 -25.76 -5.57
N GLY A 461 -19.23 -24.81 -6.50
CA GLY A 461 -17.98 -24.45 -7.16
C GLY A 461 -17.57 -23.00 -6.96
N LYS A 462 -16.49 -22.66 -7.67
CA LYS A 462 -15.93 -21.33 -7.84
C LYS A 462 -16.87 -20.46 -8.71
N GLY A 463 -16.90 -19.14 -8.49
CA GLY A 463 -17.73 -18.25 -9.32
C GLY A 463 -17.61 -16.77 -8.97
N ASN A 464 -18.47 -15.92 -9.52
CA ASN A 464 -18.48 -14.48 -9.22
C ASN A 464 -19.91 -14.01 -8.97
N LEU A 465 -20.11 -13.16 -7.95
CA LEU A 465 -21.29 -12.29 -7.90
C LEU A 465 -20.92 -10.94 -8.52
N CYS A 466 -21.70 -10.53 -9.51
CA CYS A 466 -21.64 -9.19 -10.08
C CYS A 466 -22.85 -8.37 -9.62
N ILE A 467 -22.60 -7.19 -9.06
CA ILE A 467 -23.62 -6.18 -8.79
C ILE A 467 -23.56 -5.15 -9.92
N THR A 468 -24.70 -4.89 -10.55
CA THR A 468 -24.82 -3.97 -11.68
C THR A 468 -26.04 -3.06 -11.49
N PRO A 469 -26.17 -1.92 -12.19
CA PRO A 469 -27.38 -1.11 -12.09
C PRO A 469 -28.55 -1.86 -12.71
N ASP A 470 -29.71 -1.78 -12.04
CA ASP A 470 -30.95 -2.35 -12.55
C ASP A 470 -31.41 -1.59 -13.83
N PRO A 471 -31.87 -2.29 -14.89
CA PRO A 471 -32.28 -1.64 -16.13
C PRO A 471 -33.37 -0.59 -15.97
N GLU A 472 -34.26 -0.72 -14.97
CA GLU A 472 -35.33 0.25 -14.69
C GLU A 472 -34.81 1.48 -13.91
N SER A 473 -33.74 1.32 -13.12
CA SER A 473 -33.12 2.39 -12.31
C SER A 473 -32.02 3.16 -13.04
N ALA A 474 -31.64 2.75 -14.26
CA ALA A 474 -30.51 3.27 -15.04
C ALA A 474 -30.56 4.78 -15.40
N ARG A 475 -31.60 5.53 -15.01
CA ARG A 475 -31.72 6.99 -15.26
C ARG A 475 -30.75 7.82 -14.42
N ILE A 476 -30.39 7.35 -13.22
CA ILE A 476 -29.41 7.98 -12.33
C ILE A 476 -28.45 6.86 -11.91
N SER A 477 -27.26 6.83 -12.52
CA SER A 477 -26.27 5.78 -12.29
C SER A 477 -25.00 6.37 -11.68
N PRO A 478 -24.62 6.01 -10.45
CA PRO A 478 -23.36 6.47 -9.88
C PRO A 478 -22.19 6.01 -10.73
N SER A 479 -21.18 6.86 -10.88
CA SER A 479 -19.94 6.49 -11.58
C SER A 479 -19.12 5.43 -10.82
N SER A 480 -19.30 5.36 -9.50
CA SER A 480 -18.57 4.45 -8.60
C SER A 480 -19.37 4.18 -7.31
N PRO A 481 -20.36 3.25 -7.29
CA PRO A 481 -20.96 2.81 -6.03
C PRO A 481 -19.94 2.21 -5.02
N PRO A 482 -19.99 2.62 -3.74
CA PRO A 482 -19.02 2.23 -2.71
C PRO A 482 -19.46 0.97 -1.96
N PHE A 483 -18.97 -0.20 -2.39
CA PHE A 483 -19.16 -1.45 -1.67
C PHE A 483 -17.90 -1.82 -0.85
N THR A 484 -18.11 -2.65 0.15
CA THR A 484 -17.05 -3.35 0.90
C THR A 484 -17.13 -4.82 0.56
N PHE A 485 -15.96 -5.42 0.33
CA PHE A 485 -15.79 -6.85 0.18
C PHE A 485 -15.23 -7.40 1.49
N ALA A 486 -15.80 -8.50 1.99
CA ALA A 486 -15.25 -9.17 3.15
C ALA A 486 -15.18 -10.67 2.94
N LEU A 487 -14.16 -11.27 3.53
CA LEU A 487 -14.01 -12.72 3.62
C LEU A 487 -14.12 -13.15 5.07
N LYS A 488 -14.67 -14.33 5.28
CA LYS A 488 -14.74 -14.96 6.60
C LYS A 488 -14.67 -16.47 6.48
N HIS A 489 -13.75 -17.09 7.20
CA HIS A 489 -13.76 -18.54 7.34
C HIS A 489 -14.94 -18.98 8.22
N LYS A 490 -15.63 -20.06 7.86
CA LYS A 490 -16.82 -20.55 8.60
C LYS A 490 -16.58 -20.78 10.09
N ASN A 491 -15.37 -21.20 10.43
CA ASN A 491 -14.95 -21.52 11.80
C ASN A 491 -14.29 -20.35 12.54
N PHE A 492 -14.26 -19.15 11.95
CA PHE A 492 -13.67 -17.96 12.55
C PHE A 492 -14.76 -16.89 12.80
N PRO A 493 -14.78 -16.16 13.92
CA PRO A 493 -15.92 -15.30 14.26
C PRO A 493 -15.95 -13.96 13.50
N TYR A 494 -14.80 -13.41 13.10
CA TYR A 494 -14.71 -12.05 12.56
C TYR A 494 -14.69 -12.00 11.04
N LEU A 495 -15.20 -10.89 10.49
CA LEU A 495 -15.07 -10.54 9.07
C LEU A 495 -13.72 -9.88 8.85
N CYS A 496 -13.11 -10.14 7.70
CA CYS A 496 -11.88 -9.50 7.26
C CYS A 496 -12.22 -8.66 6.03
N THR A 497 -12.22 -7.35 6.18
CA THR A 497 -12.74 -6.44 5.17
C THR A 497 -11.64 -5.83 4.32
N THR A 498 -12.00 -5.51 3.08
CA THR A 498 -11.21 -4.64 2.22
C THR A 498 -12.15 -3.83 1.32
N PHE A 499 -11.66 -2.70 0.83
CA PHE A 499 -12.46 -1.86 -0.03
C PHE A 499 -12.61 -2.49 -1.42
N ILE A 500 -13.81 -2.37 -1.98
CA ILE A 500 -14.07 -2.70 -3.39
C ILE A 500 -14.87 -1.55 -4.03
N SER A 501 -14.17 -0.63 -4.69
CA SER A 501 -14.86 0.31 -5.58
C SER A 501 -15.27 -0.41 -6.85
N SER A 502 -16.45 -0.05 -7.35
CA SER A 502 -16.65 0.08 -8.80
C SER A 502 -15.74 1.19 -9.30
N GLY A 503 -14.89 0.92 -10.27
CA GLY A 503 -13.92 1.90 -10.71
C GLY A 503 -13.34 1.45 -12.03
N PRO A 504 -13.24 2.38 -13.00
CA PRO A 504 -13.40 2.18 -14.44
C PRO A 504 -12.91 0.82 -14.90
N ASP A 505 -13.78 -0.20 -14.87
CA ASP A 505 -13.38 -1.58 -15.13
C ASP A 505 -13.04 -1.78 -16.61
N VAL A 506 -11.75 -1.63 -16.92
CA VAL A 506 -10.76 -2.67 -17.23
C VAL A 506 -11.19 -3.82 -18.15
N ASN A 507 -10.34 -4.16 -19.11
CA ASN A 507 -10.59 -5.10 -20.22
C ASN A 507 -11.73 -4.67 -21.15
N ILE A 508 -11.77 -3.38 -21.50
CA ILE A 508 -12.74 -2.79 -22.43
C ILE A 508 -12.03 -2.39 -23.73
N PRO A 509 -12.77 -2.21 -24.85
CA PRO A 509 -12.13 -1.83 -26.10
C PRO A 509 -11.31 -0.54 -25.94
N PHE A 510 -10.07 -0.55 -26.44
CA PHE A 510 -9.09 0.50 -26.21
C PHE A 510 -9.57 1.91 -26.63
N TYR A 511 -10.45 1.99 -27.62
CA TYR A 511 -11.04 3.24 -28.11
C TYR A 511 -12.06 3.85 -27.14
N VAL A 512 -12.51 3.11 -26.12
CA VAL A 512 -13.40 3.61 -25.06
C VAL A 512 -12.61 4.22 -23.91
N ASN A 513 -11.44 3.64 -23.57
CA ASN A 513 -10.59 4.14 -22.50
C ASN A 513 -9.12 3.81 -22.73
N ALA A 514 -8.41 4.69 -23.42
CA ALA A 514 -6.96 4.58 -23.62
C ALA A 514 -6.14 4.98 -22.36
N SER A 515 -6.78 5.39 -21.26
CA SER A 515 -6.09 5.98 -20.11
C SER A 515 -5.68 4.97 -19.03
N LEU A 516 -6.15 3.71 -19.11
CA LEU A 516 -5.99 2.71 -18.05
C LEU A 516 -5.89 1.27 -18.59
N PRO A 517 -5.10 0.41 -17.94
CA PRO A 517 -3.91 0.67 -17.11
C PRO A 517 -2.69 0.98 -17.98
N LYS A 518 -1.73 1.69 -17.39
CA LYS A 518 -0.43 1.98 -18.02
C LYS A 518 0.62 1.17 -17.28
N SER A 519 1.23 0.17 -17.91
CA SER A 519 2.50 -0.37 -17.39
C SER A 519 3.62 0.65 -17.63
N ARG A 520 4.66 0.67 -16.80
CA ARG A 520 5.85 1.49 -17.04
C ARG A 520 6.45 1.16 -18.40
N GLU A 521 6.48 -0.13 -18.75
CA GLU A 521 6.96 -0.65 -20.05
C GLU A 521 6.12 -0.15 -21.22
N TYR A 522 4.86 0.23 -20.97
CA TYR A 522 3.85 0.56 -21.96
C TYR A 522 3.15 1.90 -21.68
N SER A 523 3.86 2.88 -21.10
CA SER A 523 3.30 4.15 -20.65
C SER A 523 2.57 4.95 -21.75
N TYR A 524 2.80 4.60 -23.02
CA TYR A 524 2.19 5.17 -24.23
C TYR A 524 1.37 4.17 -25.05
N SER A 525 1.20 2.93 -24.57
CA SER A 525 0.34 1.95 -25.22
C SER A 525 -1.09 2.09 -24.71
N PRO A 526 -2.09 2.04 -25.59
CA PRO A 526 -3.48 1.90 -25.18
C PRO A 526 -3.81 0.46 -24.74
N MET A 527 -2.84 -0.47 -24.75
CA MET A 527 -3.02 -1.84 -24.29
C MET A 527 -3.16 -1.89 -22.77
N GLN A 528 -4.14 -2.66 -22.33
CA GLN A 528 -4.37 -2.95 -20.92
C GLN A 528 -3.41 -4.06 -20.49
N VAL A 529 -2.76 -3.86 -19.36
CA VAL A 529 -1.66 -4.70 -18.85
C VAL A 529 -1.71 -4.74 -17.33
N SER A 530 -1.26 -5.83 -16.75
CA SER A 530 -1.18 -6.01 -15.30
C SER A 530 0.26 -5.99 -14.84
N ASP A 531 0.52 -5.24 -13.78
CA ASP A 531 1.77 -5.33 -13.04
C ASP A 531 1.46 -5.00 -11.57
N HIS A 532 0.96 -5.98 -10.84
CA HIS A 532 0.59 -5.85 -9.42
C HIS A 532 1.50 -6.69 -8.54
N PHE A 533 1.69 -6.30 -7.28
CA PHE A 533 2.47 -7.09 -6.33
C PHE A 533 1.91 -7.06 -4.93
N GLY A 534 2.32 -8.04 -4.12
CA GLY A 534 2.18 -7.97 -2.68
C GLY A 534 2.94 -9.07 -1.96
N PRO A 535 2.74 -9.19 -0.64
CA PRO A 535 3.51 -10.10 0.19
C PRO A 535 3.02 -11.54 0.02
N GLY A 536 3.92 -12.49 0.28
CA GLY A 536 3.60 -13.89 0.45
C GLY A 536 4.38 -14.46 1.61
N THR A 537 3.72 -15.21 2.47
CA THR A 537 4.31 -15.91 3.61
C THR A 537 3.83 -17.35 3.58
N LEU A 538 4.78 -18.27 3.74
CA LEU A 538 4.53 -19.70 3.92
C LEU A 538 5.41 -20.23 5.04
N ASP A 539 4.80 -20.77 6.09
CA ASP A 539 5.49 -21.52 7.13
C ASP A 539 4.56 -22.61 7.72
N ASP A 540 4.88 -23.14 8.90
CA ASP A 540 4.06 -24.15 9.58
C ASP A 540 2.67 -23.63 9.98
N GLU A 541 2.55 -22.34 10.32
CA GLU A 541 1.34 -21.71 10.84
C GLU A 541 0.56 -20.94 9.76
N TYR A 542 1.25 -20.34 8.79
CA TYR A 542 0.69 -19.43 7.80
C TYR A 542 0.83 -19.94 6.35
N ASP A 543 -0.14 -19.57 5.52
CA ASP A 543 -0.08 -19.66 4.06
C ASP A 543 -0.72 -18.40 3.46
N SER A 544 -0.35 -18.05 2.23
CA SER A 544 -0.93 -16.90 1.54
C SER A 544 -1.90 -17.37 0.45
N LEU A 545 -3.12 -16.87 0.48
CA LEU A 545 -4.16 -17.11 -0.50
C LEU A 545 -4.23 -15.94 -1.48
N TYR A 546 -4.19 -16.25 -2.78
CA TYR A 546 -4.29 -15.26 -3.85
C TYR A 546 -5.59 -15.42 -4.62
N ILE A 547 -6.27 -14.30 -4.92
CA ILE A 547 -7.48 -14.27 -5.74
C ILE A 547 -7.26 -13.30 -6.89
N VAL A 548 -6.97 -13.79 -8.09
CA VAL A 548 -6.66 -12.99 -9.28
C VAL A 548 -7.91 -12.82 -10.14
N ARG A 549 -8.53 -11.64 -10.11
CA ARG A 549 -9.78 -11.41 -10.85
C ARG A 549 -9.53 -10.96 -12.29
N HIS A 550 -10.36 -11.49 -13.19
CA HIS A 550 -10.38 -11.15 -14.61
C HIS A 550 -11.79 -10.83 -15.07
N HIS A 551 -12.17 -9.56 -15.08
CA HIS A 551 -13.52 -9.11 -15.43
C HIS A 551 -13.51 -7.96 -16.44
N SER A 552 -14.66 -7.73 -17.07
CA SER A 552 -14.86 -6.68 -18.07
C SER A 552 -16.27 -6.07 -18.02
N LEU A 553 -16.37 -4.75 -18.22
CA LEU A 553 -17.67 -4.10 -18.45
C LEU A 553 -18.26 -4.43 -19.83
N ASN A 554 -17.46 -4.91 -20.78
CA ASN A 554 -17.96 -5.31 -22.09
C ASN A 554 -18.82 -6.58 -21.93
N LYS A 555 -20.10 -6.49 -22.32
CA LYS A 555 -21.05 -7.61 -22.19
C LYS A 555 -20.70 -8.78 -23.11
N SER A 556 -19.90 -8.55 -24.15
CA SER A 556 -19.44 -9.57 -25.11
C SER A 556 -17.99 -10.00 -24.86
N TYR A 557 -17.44 -9.73 -23.68
CA TYR A 557 -16.06 -10.09 -23.35
C TYR A 557 -15.87 -11.61 -23.27
N ASN A 558 -14.95 -12.15 -24.07
CA ASN A 558 -14.70 -13.58 -24.19
C ASN A 558 -13.21 -13.96 -24.25
N THR A 559 -12.31 -13.03 -23.92
CA THR A 559 -10.87 -13.25 -23.99
C THR A 559 -10.36 -13.91 -22.71
N THR A 560 -9.56 -14.97 -22.83
CA THR A 560 -8.77 -15.53 -21.73
C THR A 560 -7.51 -14.68 -21.51
N ALA A 561 -7.15 -14.43 -20.26
CA ALA A 561 -5.90 -13.76 -19.92
C ALA A 561 -4.81 -14.79 -19.64
N GLU A 562 -3.66 -14.61 -20.27
CA GLU A 562 -2.40 -15.25 -19.88
C GLU A 562 -1.65 -14.30 -18.93
N TYR A 563 -1.09 -14.87 -17.87
CA TYR A 563 -0.31 -14.09 -16.92
C TYR A 563 0.78 -14.91 -16.25
N HIS A 564 1.82 -14.22 -15.82
CA HIS A 564 2.92 -14.79 -15.05
C HIS A 564 2.77 -14.40 -13.58
N VAL A 565 3.00 -15.39 -12.71
CA VAL A 565 3.24 -15.16 -11.29
C VAL A 565 4.75 -15.22 -11.07
N GLU A 566 5.37 -14.08 -10.80
CA GLU A 566 6.79 -13.98 -10.49
C GLU A 566 6.97 -13.97 -8.97
N ILE A 567 7.73 -14.93 -8.46
CA ILE A 567 7.94 -15.20 -7.04
C ILE A 567 9.39 -14.82 -6.73
N TYR A 568 9.58 -13.78 -5.92
CA TYR A 568 10.89 -13.39 -5.44
C TYR A 568 11.10 -13.86 -4.01
N ASP A 569 12.18 -14.59 -3.77
CA ASP A 569 12.61 -14.92 -2.40
C ASP A 569 13.31 -13.72 -1.71
N LYS A 570 13.61 -13.86 -0.42
CA LYS A 570 14.31 -12.84 0.38
C LYS A 570 15.64 -12.35 -0.24
N ASP A 571 16.31 -13.20 -1.01
CA ASP A 571 17.60 -12.90 -1.64
C ASP A 571 17.42 -12.23 -3.02
N GLY A 572 16.17 -12.05 -3.47
CA GLY A 572 15.83 -11.45 -4.75
C GLY A 572 15.87 -12.42 -5.92
N ARG A 573 15.96 -13.74 -5.68
CA ARG A 573 15.91 -14.73 -6.78
C ARG A 573 14.46 -14.91 -7.23
N MET A 574 14.28 -14.79 -8.54
CA MET A 574 12.97 -14.86 -9.18
C MET A 574 12.68 -16.26 -9.73
N TYR A 575 11.50 -16.76 -9.44
CA TYR A 575 10.89 -17.95 -10.05
C TYR A 575 9.61 -17.52 -10.75
N VAL A 576 9.23 -18.18 -11.84
CA VAL A 576 8.08 -17.76 -12.64
C VAL A 576 7.18 -18.96 -12.90
N VAL A 577 5.89 -18.77 -12.65
CA VAL A 577 4.83 -19.72 -12.98
C VAL A 577 3.89 -19.08 -14.00
N HIS A 578 3.56 -19.81 -15.06
CA HIS A 578 2.58 -19.38 -16.05
C HIS A 578 1.18 -19.82 -15.66
N ARG A 579 0.20 -18.93 -15.82
CA ARG A 579 -1.21 -19.15 -15.48
C ARG A 579 -2.13 -18.58 -16.55
N GLU A 580 -3.35 -19.11 -16.58
CA GLU A 580 -4.44 -18.63 -17.43
C GLU A 580 -5.68 -18.40 -16.59
N VAL A 581 -6.47 -17.39 -16.95
CA VAL A 581 -7.75 -17.10 -16.30
C VAL A 581 -8.80 -16.70 -17.33
N GLY A 582 -9.93 -17.41 -17.33
CA GLY A 582 -11.02 -17.22 -18.28
C GLY A 582 -11.72 -15.85 -18.12
N PRO A 583 -12.45 -15.39 -19.14
CA PRO A 583 -13.18 -14.12 -19.10
C PRO A 583 -14.25 -14.10 -18.02
N ASN A 584 -14.35 -13.01 -17.25
CA ASN A 584 -15.33 -12.84 -16.16
C ASN A 584 -15.26 -13.93 -15.08
N THR A 585 -14.08 -14.53 -14.90
CA THR A 585 -13.76 -15.50 -13.85
C THR A 585 -12.71 -14.91 -12.91
N HIS A 586 -12.20 -15.72 -12.00
CA HIS A 586 -11.03 -15.39 -11.20
C HIS A 586 -10.13 -16.63 -11.12
N ASP A 587 -8.89 -16.49 -10.72
CA ASP A 587 -7.99 -17.59 -10.35
C ASP A 587 -7.75 -17.58 -8.83
N THR A 588 -7.63 -18.75 -8.20
CA THR A 588 -7.44 -18.84 -6.74
C THR A 588 -6.57 -20.01 -6.35
N PHE A 589 -5.49 -19.71 -5.63
CA PHE A 589 -4.49 -20.68 -5.21
C PHE A 589 -3.78 -20.22 -3.94
N LEU A 590 -3.22 -21.20 -3.21
CA LEU A 590 -2.32 -20.95 -2.10
C LEU A 590 -0.87 -20.77 -2.59
N LEU A 591 -0.04 -20.10 -1.78
CA LEU A 591 1.38 -19.99 -2.06
C LEU A 591 2.05 -21.36 -2.04
N SER A 592 1.67 -22.22 -1.09
CA SER A 592 2.16 -23.61 -1.05
C SER A 592 1.92 -24.36 -2.37
N GLU A 593 0.72 -24.26 -2.93
CA GLU A 593 0.35 -24.86 -4.22
C GLU A 593 1.19 -24.30 -5.37
N LEU A 594 1.40 -22.99 -5.35
CA LEU A 594 2.20 -22.32 -6.37
C LEU A 594 3.68 -22.74 -6.31
N LEU A 595 4.25 -22.89 -5.11
CA LEU A 595 5.66 -23.27 -4.94
C LEU A 595 5.95 -24.69 -5.41
N GLU A 596 4.98 -25.62 -5.37
CA GLU A 596 5.13 -26.98 -5.90
C GLU A 596 5.47 -27.00 -7.41
N GLU A 597 5.13 -25.94 -8.13
CA GLU A 597 5.43 -25.77 -9.56
C GLU A 597 6.82 -25.16 -9.82
N THR A 598 7.60 -24.94 -8.77
CA THR A 598 8.91 -24.25 -8.84
C THR A 598 10.05 -25.09 -8.26
N PRO A 599 11.32 -24.75 -8.57
CA PRO A 599 12.49 -25.38 -7.94
C PRO A 599 12.60 -25.18 -6.42
N ILE A 600 11.78 -24.32 -5.82
CA ILE A 600 11.79 -24.01 -4.38
C ILE A 600 10.58 -24.61 -3.65
N LYS A 601 9.96 -25.66 -4.20
CA LYS A 601 8.89 -26.41 -3.54
C LYS A 601 9.19 -26.75 -2.08
N GLY A 602 8.18 -26.63 -1.22
CA GLY A 602 8.27 -26.88 0.21
C GLY A 602 9.20 -25.96 1.01
N LYS A 603 9.76 -24.89 0.41
CA LYS A 603 10.55 -23.91 1.18
C LYS A 603 9.63 -22.95 1.92
N TYR A 604 9.91 -22.77 3.20
CA TYR A 604 9.28 -21.74 4.03
C TYR A 604 10.00 -20.41 3.90
N GLY A 605 9.26 -19.34 4.10
CA GLY A 605 9.78 -17.99 4.14
C GLY A 605 8.77 -16.94 3.67
N ASP A 606 9.31 -15.73 3.58
CA ASP A 606 8.63 -14.56 3.05
C ASP A 606 9.07 -14.31 1.60
N TYR A 607 8.12 -13.85 0.79
CA TYR A 607 8.22 -13.70 -0.66
C TYR A 607 7.57 -12.40 -1.11
N THR A 608 8.06 -11.86 -2.23
CA THR A 608 7.30 -10.88 -3.01
C THR A 608 6.67 -11.57 -4.21
N ILE A 609 5.35 -11.49 -4.34
CA ILE A 609 4.61 -12.10 -5.45
C ILE A 609 4.13 -11.02 -6.40
N TRP A 610 4.48 -11.15 -7.69
CA TRP A 610 4.07 -10.27 -8.77
C TRP A 610 3.12 -10.97 -9.73
N PHE A 611 2.10 -10.25 -10.19
CA PHE A 611 1.12 -10.67 -11.17
C PHE A 611 1.28 -9.84 -12.43
N LYS A 612 1.86 -10.45 -13.48
CA LYS A 612 2.17 -9.77 -14.74
C LYS A 612 1.33 -10.30 -15.90
N SER A 613 0.60 -9.43 -16.58
CA SER A 613 -0.09 -9.75 -17.84
C SER A 613 0.19 -8.66 -18.87
N TYR A 614 0.41 -9.06 -20.12
CA TYR A 614 0.83 -8.17 -21.20
C TYR A 614 -0.32 -7.69 -22.09
N ASN A 615 -1.54 -8.16 -21.85
CA ASN A 615 -2.68 -7.88 -22.72
C ASN A 615 -4.01 -7.69 -21.99
N GLN A 616 -4.07 -8.02 -20.70
CA GLN A 616 -5.25 -7.81 -19.86
C GLN A 616 -4.86 -7.17 -18.53
N LEU A 617 -5.81 -6.45 -17.94
CA LEU A 617 -5.75 -6.08 -16.54
C LEU A 617 -6.39 -7.16 -15.65
N LEU A 618 -5.64 -7.54 -14.63
CA LEU A 618 -5.96 -8.48 -13.58
C LEU A 618 -5.85 -7.75 -12.25
N LYS A 619 -6.81 -7.96 -11.35
CA LYS A 619 -6.82 -7.34 -10.02
C LYS A 619 -6.66 -8.43 -8.95
N PRO A 620 -5.47 -8.60 -8.35
CA PRO A 620 -5.25 -9.57 -7.29
C PRO A 620 -5.72 -9.05 -5.93
N TYR A 621 -6.36 -9.92 -5.15
CA TYR A 621 -6.46 -9.82 -3.70
C TYR A 621 -5.51 -10.81 -3.05
N ILE A 622 -4.98 -10.44 -1.90
CA ILE A 622 -3.94 -11.18 -1.18
C ILE A 622 -4.38 -11.33 0.25
N ALA A 623 -4.51 -12.58 0.70
CA ALA A 623 -4.88 -12.90 2.06
C ALA A 623 -3.80 -13.70 2.76
N LEU A 624 -3.53 -13.40 4.04
CA LEU A 624 -2.78 -14.29 4.92
C LEU A 624 -3.78 -15.19 5.63
N PHE A 625 -3.48 -16.49 5.65
CA PHE A 625 -4.34 -17.52 6.22
C PHE A 625 -3.59 -18.24 7.32
N ARG A 626 -4.14 -18.20 8.55
CA ARG A 626 -3.60 -18.96 9.69
C ARG A 626 -4.22 -20.34 9.75
N LYS A 627 -3.40 -21.37 9.65
CA LYS A 627 -3.83 -22.78 9.51
C LYS A 627 -4.52 -23.33 10.76
N SER A 628 -4.12 -22.86 11.94
CA SER A 628 -4.54 -23.39 13.25
C SER A 628 -6.01 -23.08 13.57
N ASP A 629 -6.43 -21.84 13.39
CA ASP A 629 -7.79 -21.36 13.73
C ASP A 629 -8.54 -20.74 12.55
N LYS A 630 -7.91 -20.73 11.38
CA LYS A 630 -8.49 -20.26 10.12
C LYS A 630 -8.75 -18.74 10.11
N ALA A 631 -8.06 -17.98 10.95
CA ALA A 631 -8.04 -16.52 10.86
C ALA A 631 -7.50 -16.07 9.49
N ILE A 632 -8.07 -14.97 8.98
CA ILE A 632 -7.72 -14.40 7.68
C ILE A 632 -7.33 -12.93 7.89
N SER A 633 -6.33 -12.45 7.17
CA SER A 633 -6.16 -11.02 6.90
C SER A 633 -6.21 -10.81 5.39
N LEU A 634 -6.75 -9.69 4.91
CA LEU A 634 -7.02 -9.48 3.48
C LEU A 634 -6.64 -8.07 3.05
N ASP A 635 -6.05 -7.95 1.86
CA ASP A 635 -5.81 -6.67 1.21
C ASP A 635 -5.80 -6.79 -0.33
N ASP A 636 -5.73 -5.66 -1.03
CA ASP A 636 -5.48 -5.62 -2.47
C ASP A 636 -3.99 -5.64 -2.82
N GLY A 637 -3.66 -6.15 -4.01
CA GLY A 637 -2.32 -6.02 -4.57
C GLY A 637 -2.03 -4.59 -5.02
N SER A 638 -0.80 -4.14 -4.80
CA SER A 638 -0.36 -2.79 -5.12
C SER A 638 0.10 -2.66 -6.57
N GLU A 639 -0.16 -1.51 -7.20
CA GLU A 639 0.33 -1.22 -8.54
C GLU A 639 1.86 -1.12 -8.58
N GLY A 640 2.47 -1.94 -9.43
CA GLY A 640 3.87 -1.89 -9.83
C GLY A 640 4.22 -0.60 -10.58
N THR A 641 3.24 0.04 -11.19
CA THR A 641 3.42 1.32 -11.86
C THR A 641 3.23 2.47 -10.92
N LEU A 642 4.34 3.09 -10.49
CA LEU A 642 4.25 4.50 -10.19
C LEU A 642 4.00 5.23 -11.51
N GLN A 643 3.09 6.21 -11.51
CA GLN A 643 2.96 7.13 -12.62
C GLN A 643 4.31 7.84 -12.76
N THR A 644 5.21 7.28 -13.57
CA THR A 644 6.54 7.83 -13.77
C THR A 644 6.36 9.18 -14.42
N GLU A 645 6.93 10.19 -13.76
CA GLU A 645 6.73 11.63 -13.99
C GLU A 645 5.36 12.10 -13.49
N PRO A 646 5.26 13.30 -12.86
CA PRO A 646 3.96 13.94 -12.76
C PRO A 646 3.40 13.89 -14.17
N GLN A 647 2.26 13.23 -14.32
CA GLN A 647 1.57 13.29 -15.59
C GLN A 647 1.58 14.76 -15.99
N ILE A 648 1.94 14.99 -17.23
CA ILE A 648 1.56 16.16 -18.02
C ILE A 648 0.00 16.18 -18.09
N ALA A 649 -0.66 16.09 -16.94
CA ALA A 649 -2.10 16.12 -16.69
C ALA A 649 -2.46 17.40 -15.93
N GLN A 650 -1.48 18.27 -15.71
CA GLN A 650 -1.67 19.68 -15.36
C GLN A 650 -0.75 20.57 -16.20
N ILE A 651 -0.52 20.25 -17.48
CA ILE A 651 -0.25 21.37 -18.38
C ILE A 651 -1.56 22.15 -18.39
N ASP A 652 -1.52 23.37 -17.86
CA ASP A 652 -2.58 24.34 -18.03
C ASP A 652 -3.04 24.27 -19.49
N PRO A 653 -4.33 24.08 -19.80
CA PRO A 653 -4.81 24.08 -21.18
C PRO A 653 -4.22 25.22 -22.02
N HIS A 654 -3.89 26.37 -21.42
CA HIS A 654 -3.18 27.48 -22.04
C HIS A 654 -1.71 27.19 -22.39
N GLU A 655 -0.96 26.51 -21.53
CA GLU A 655 0.42 26.08 -21.82
C GLU A 655 0.45 24.98 -22.89
N LEU A 656 -0.54 24.08 -22.92
CA LEU A 656 -0.63 23.04 -23.96
C LEU A 656 -0.98 23.69 -25.30
N LEU A 657 -1.88 24.66 -25.30
CA LEU A 657 -2.22 25.43 -26.49
C LEU A 657 -1.01 26.20 -27.01
N SER A 658 -0.23 26.83 -26.12
CA SER A 658 1.00 27.54 -26.48
C SER A 658 2.02 26.58 -27.09
N TYR A 659 2.26 25.44 -26.45
CA TYR A 659 3.20 24.42 -26.94
C TYR A 659 2.78 23.85 -28.30
N LEU A 660 1.49 23.58 -28.51
CA LEU A 660 0.95 23.12 -29.79
C LEU A 660 0.96 24.20 -30.87
N GLN A 661 0.85 25.48 -30.50
CA GLN A 661 1.01 26.63 -31.41
C GLN A 661 2.48 26.81 -31.81
N ASP A 662 3.41 26.64 -30.88
CA ASP A 662 4.86 26.75 -31.14
C ASP A 662 5.37 25.61 -32.03
N LEU A 663 4.74 24.43 -31.95
CA LEU A 663 4.97 23.32 -32.87
C LEU A 663 4.21 23.46 -34.21
N GLY A 664 3.42 24.52 -34.40
CA GLY A 664 2.66 24.77 -35.63
C GLY A 664 1.48 23.81 -35.87
N LEU A 665 1.10 23.03 -34.85
CA LEU A 665 0.05 22.00 -34.92
C LEU A 665 -1.36 22.57 -34.71
N VAL A 666 -1.46 23.78 -34.13
CA VAL A 666 -2.72 24.51 -33.95
C VAL A 666 -2.49 25.98 -34.31
N LYS A 667 -3.42 26.59 -35.07
CA LYS A 667 -3.33 28.02 -35.43
C LYS A 667 -3.75 28.90 -34.24
N LYS A 668 -3.05 30.02 -34.04
CA LYS A 668 -3.47 31.07 -33.09
C LYS A 668 -4.87 31.56 -33.46
N GLY A 669 -5.83 31.33 -32.56
CA GLY A 669 -7.18 31.88 -32.58
C GLY A 669 -7.24 33.18 -31.82
#